data_AF-A0A3D0KL43-F1
#
_entry.id   AF-A0A3D0KL43-F1
#
_cell.length_a   1.000
_cell.length_b   1.000
_cell.length_c   1.000
_cell.angle_alpha   90.00
_cell.angle_beta   90.00
_cell.angle_gamma   90.00
#
_symmetry.space_group_name_H-M   'P 1'
#
loop_
_entity.id
_entity.type
_entity.pdbx_description
1 polymer ?
#
loop_
_entity_poly.entity_id
_entity_poly.type
_entity_poly.pdbx_seq_one_letter_code
_entity_poly.pdbx_strand_id
1 'polypeptide(L)'
;MSADRPYPHEIKKQWESAIEAAPLLDDEKTNLFNIIDYSQPPVSLTTLKKAAEIYNIDIKSIDIENLIKKLQTLENIKKEKPSHIGTNYSVYYALTHSSHLFQSSSDIAIKCRRYFSHLFGNVDENKSISKSTFYTHVLAARDVISAVIESRIKIVEKSETLGSDIITTINSDMLSAQKNRLKEKIKILSMLSHKILTPGEKQRDYNSSEKQKTASNVPKHDPWHDERLNVLAKTLLPKRQRLYIRRERYKQHDSAVSGPAENALFKMRDIKLKDPNETEESSENTIVQRAASSTLTRTDDIQLVRRRTKSSPTSSLPAITDLARLTDVTIHAVLAQPLYSELKYFAILLLTLGLPPERLMRLTTSEHVDTATDNHHDDRPHWCTAESVLCYRLLDGPSLNRSNPTNQWVQLTLPPSLTEFFKLFPLSERPFRGARSQLNRHLKRYFRNQPGLIPTANRLSASSWLYRRPHAIDDVAATALAGQFGLGLSAPAAYRQLSRKELQHVFDKTLQQLGLFEPTLPVAMPVNANHTSASVGSAVAQPPEFFQSIFSDIRQNMRSSQAEIEAWQSYKPFPADALLRFSQLISAHELLGWQLSTGARPVGPRSGNQLGQKMQWVHDKNSARGIESRVIPILPNVRESIKSLHRWHSLIIHVASSANVAIGDQRTDRLDTPAWLFKPQRGKKLILRDMHWSDLSTLQLSQLINSPRNVARHSFASYLRNRISDAQVDAMLGHARHGRMLSSPRSETPLDMQNYSQLIHALKEWLGACGYQPLDWSRIPWHC
;
A
#
# COMPACT_ATOMS: atom_id res chain seq x y z
N MET A 1 15.48 22.35 26.90
CA MET A 1 15.24 23.79 26.71
C MET A 1 14.30 23.91 25.52
N SER A 2 13.05 24.33 25.73
CA SER A 2 12.02 24.35 24.70
C SER A 2 12.36 25.41 23.65
N ALA A 3 12.50 24.98 22.39
CA ALA A 3 12.59 25.89 21.26
C ALA A 3 11.20 26.51 21.04
N ASP A 4 10.97 27.66 21.65
CA ASP A 4 9.67 28.32 21.66
C ASP A 4 9.25 28.79 20.26
N ARG A 5 7.96 28.58 19.94
CA ARG A 5 7.28 29.09 18.74
C ARG A 5 6.56 30.38 19.14
N PRO A 6 7.12 31.57 18.89
CA PRO A 6 6.54 32.78 19.41
C PRO A 6 5.22 33.14 18.74
N TYR A 7 4.31 33.72 19.52
CA TYR A 7 3.09 34.35 19.00
C TYR A 7 3.40 35.72 18.37
N PRO A 8 2.49 36.28 17.54
CA PRO A 8 2.72 37.58 16.90
C PRO A 8 3.09 38.70 17.87
N HIS A 9 2.38 38.82 19.00
CA HIS A 9 2.69 39.82 20.03
C HIS A 9 4.06 39.59 20.71
N GLU A 10 4.49 38.33 20.87
CA GLU A 10 5.80 38.00 21.43
C GLU A 10 6.92 38.42 20.47
N ILE A 11 6.73 38.24 19.16
CA ILE A 11 7.67 38.69 18.12
C ILE A 11 7.75 40.22 18.12
N LYS A 12 6.62 40.90 18.22
CA LYS A 12 6.56 42.37 18.30
C LYS A 12 7.34 42.89 19.52
N LYS A 13 7.09 42.31 20.70
CA LYS A 13 7.80 42.65 21.94
C LYS A 13 9.30 42.40 21.87
N GLN A 14 9.73 41.33 21.19
CA GLN A 14 11.15 41.05 20.94
C GLN A 14 11.80 42.14 20.08
N TRP A 15 11.10 42.61 19.04
CA TRP A 15 11.56 43.73 18.22
C TRP A 15 11.58 45.04 18.99
N GLU A 16 10.54 45.36 19.75
CA GLU A 16 10.48 46.54 20.64
C GLU A 16 11.69 46.57 21.58
N SER A 17 11.97 45.46 22.27
CA SER A 17 13.11 45.34 23.18
C SER A 17 14.46 45.48 22.45
N ALA A 18 14.55 45.04 21.20
CA ALA A 18 15.79 45.11 20.41
C ALA A 18 16.10 46.52 19.88
N ILE A 19 15.07 47.37 19.71
CA ILE A 19 15.19 48.70 19.11
C ILE A 19 14.92 49.85 20.10
N GLU A 20 14.65 49.57 21.37
CA GLU A 20 14.33 50.56 22.40
C GLU A 20 15.39 51.67 22.51
N ALA A 21 16.67 51.32 22.34
CA ALA A 21 17.81 52.25 22.34
C ALA A 21 18.25 52.73 20.94
N ALA A 22 17.49 52.43 19.89
CA ALA A 22 17.88 52.74 18.51
C ALA A 22 17.54 54.21 18.13
N PRO A 23 18.43 54.94 17.45
CA PRO A 23 18.18 56.30 16.96
C PRO A 23 17.33 56.27 15.68
N LEU A 24 16.11 55.76 15.77
CA LEU A 24 15.12 55.74 14.69
C LEU A 24 14.13 56.89 14.86
N LEU A 25 13.82 57.57 13.76
CA LEU A 25 12.72 58.56 13.70
C LEU A 25 11.37 57.85 13.87
N ASP A 26 10.32 58.57 14.28
CA ASP A 26 9.00 57.98 14.52
C ASP A 26 8.43 57.33 13.25
N ASP A 27 8.56 57.97 12.09
CA ASP A 27 8.15 57.40 10.79
C ASP A 27 8.91 56.10 10.45
N GLU A 28 10.19 56.01 10.83
CA GLU A 28 11.02 54.82 10.62
C GLU A 28 10.57 53.68 11.54
N LYS A 29 10.24 53.98 12.80
CA LYS A 29 9.67 53.01 13.75
C LYS A 29 8.32 52.50 13.24
N THR A 30 7.44 53.40 12.79
CA THR A 30 6.14 53.03 12.22
C THR A 30 6.30 52.12 10.99
N ASN A 31 7.21 52.46 10.08
CA ASN A 31 7.48 51.63 8.89
C ASN A 31 8.06 50.26 9.26
N LEU A 32 8.96 50.20 10.24
CA LEU A 32 9.51 48.94 10.75
C LEU A 32 8.41 48.05 11.36
N PHE A 33 7.56 48.60 12.23
CA PHE A 33 6.48 47.83 12.83
C PHE A 33 5.41 47.40 11.84
N ASN A 34 5.14 48.18 10.79
CA ASN A 34 4.25 47.75 9.71
C ASN A 34 4.79 46.48 9.00
N ILE A 35 6.10 46.39 8.77
CA ILE A 35 6.73 45.20 8.18
C ILE A 35 6.67 44.00 9.14
N ILE A 36 6.90 44.25 10.43
CA ILE A 36 6.88 43.23 11.49
C ILE A 36 5.45 42.68 11.68
N ASP A 37 4.46 43.56 11.80
CA ASP A 37 3.05 43.17 11.96
C ASP A 37 2.57 42.38 10.73
N TYR A 38 3.06 42.74 9.53
CA TYR A 38 2.70 42.06 8.29
C TYR A 38 3.28 40.64 8.18
N SER A 39 4.57 40.46 8.47
CA SER A 39 5.29 39.22 8.11
C SER A 39 5.87 38.44 9.29
N GLN A 40 5.89 39.03 10.48
CA GLN A 40 6.36 38.43 11.73
C GLN A 40 7.78 37.84 11.64
N PRO A 41 8.78 38.60 11.13
CA PRO A 41 10.14 38.10 10.97
C PRO A 41 10.81 37.94 12.34
N PRO A 42 11.70 36.93 12.50
CA PRO A 42 12.56 36.90 13.68
C PRO A 42 13.45 38.15 13.75
N VAL A 43 13.97 38.46 14.94
CA VAL A 43 14.92 39.56 15.18
C VAL A 43 16.27 39.28 14.50
N SER A 44 16.33 39.53 13.20
CA SER A 44 17.51 39.39 12.36
C SER A 44 17.42 40.33 11.15
N LEU A 45 18.54 40.94 10.79
CA LEU A 45 18.62 41.87 9.66
C LEU A 45 18.30 41.18 8.32
N THR A 46 18.78 39.94 8.16
CA THR A 46 18.55 39.15 6.93
C THR A 46 17.08 38.83 6.73
N THR A 47 16.37 38.53 7.81
CA THR A 47 14.93 38.22 7.74
C THR A 47 14.08 39.47 7.63
N LEU A 48 14.49 40.58 8.26
CA LEU A 48 13.84 41.87 8.09
C LEU A 48 13.93 42.36 6.64
N LYS A 49 15.10 42.26 6.00
CA LYS A 49 15.28 42.64 4.59
C LYS A 49 14.30 41.88 3.68
N LYS A 50 14.22 40.56 3.86
CA LYS A 50 13.32 39.72 3.07
C LYS A 50 11.83 39.96 3.37
N ALA A 51 11.50 40.27 4.63
CA ALA A 51 10.17 40.69 5.01
C ALA A 51 9.76 42.01 4.33
N ALA A 52 10.68 42.97 4.28
CA ALA A 52 10.47 44.26 3.62
C ALA A 52 10.29 44.12 2.11
N GLU A 53 11.03 43.22 1.45
CA GLU A 53 10.83 42.92 0.03
C GLU A 53 9.38 42.52 -0.27
N ILE A 54 8.79 41.64 0.54
CA ILE A 54 7.41 41.19 0.36
C ILE A 54 6.41 42.29 0.71
N TYR A 55 6.65 43.03 1.80
CA TYR A 55 5.82 44.16 2.16
C TYR A 55 5.80 45.23 1.06
N ASN A 56 6.94 45.49 0.42
CA ASN A 56 7.06 46.44 -0.69
C ASN A 56 6.31 45.98 -1.94
N ILE A 57 6.33 44.67 -2.23
CA ILE A 57 5.52 44.07 -3.30
C ILE A 57 4.03 44.20 -2.99
N ASP A 58 3.65 43.94 -1.73
CA ASP A 58 2.26 43.76 -1.38
C ASP A 58 1.55 45.02 -0.92
N ILE A 59 2.20 46.04 -0.36
CA ILE A 59 1.52 47.18 0.28
C ILE A 59 2.05 48.51 -0.24
N LYS A 60 3.27 48.90 0.15
CA LYS A 60 3.89 50.17 -0.22
C LYS A 60 5.40 50.04 -0.17
N SER A 61 6.09 50.71 -1.09
CA SER A 61 7.55 50.75 -1.12
C SER A 61 8.10 51.56 0.06
N ILE A 62 8.96 50.92 0.88
CA ILE A 62 9.71 51.54 1.97
C ILE A 62 11.20 51.41 1.64
N ASP A 63 11.95 52.51 1.81
CA ASP A 63 13.41 52.50 1.75
C ASP A 63 14.01 51.80 2.98
N ILE A 64 14.11 50.48 2.89
CA ILE A 64 14.60 49.63 3.97
C ILE A 64 16.13 49.68 4.12
N GLU A 65 16.88 50.09 3.10
CA GLU A 65 18.36 50.03 3.11
C GLU A 65 18.94 51.03 4.12
N ASN A 66 18.38 52.23 4.21
CA ASN A 66 18.77 53.22 5.22
C ASN A 66 18.41 52.75 6.64
N LEU A 67 17.26 52.09 6.80
CA LEU A 67 16.82 51.54 8.09
C LEU A 67 17.71 50.37 8.54
N ILE A 68 18.08 49.47 7.62
CA ILE A 68 19.02 48.37 7.90
C ILE A 68 20.39 48.91 8.32
N LYS A 69 20.92 49.94 7.67
CA LYS A 69 22.21 50.56 8.06
C LYS A 69 22.19 51.08 9.49
N LYS A 70 21.10 51.74 9.92
CA LYS A 70 20.93 52.20 11.30
C LYS A 70 20.86 51.02 12.28
N LEU A 71 20.09 49.99 11.96
CA LEU A 71 19.93 48.78 12.79
C LEU A 71 21.19 47.90 12.87
N GLN A 72 22.10 47.96 11.89
CA GLN A 72 23.36 47.22 11.89
C GLN A 72 24.28 47.56 13.08
N THR A 73 24.10 48.74 13.67
CA THR A 73 24.89 49.22 14.81
C THR A 73 24.43 48.63 16.15
N LEU A 74 23.29 47.93 16.20
CA LEU A 74 22.70 47.38 17.42
C LEU A 74 23.13 45.93 17.65
N GLU A 75 23.74 45.66 18.81
CA GLU A 75 24.20 44.31 19.18
C GLU A 75 23.05 43.31 19.40
N ASN A 76 21.87 43.81 19.76
CA ASN A 76 20.70 42.98 20.06
C ASN A 76 20.01 42.38 18.82
N ILE A 77 20.43 42.76 17.60
CA ILE A 77 19.88 42.25 16.35
C ILE A 77 20.88 41.29 15.70
N LYS A 78 20.46 40.03 15.53
CA LYS A 78 21.33 39.01 14.94
C LYS A 78 21.61 39.31 13.46
N LYS A 79 22.88 39.25 13.06
CA LYS A 79 23.27 39.36 11.64
C LYS A 79 22.88 38.11 10.85
N GLU A 80 22.92 36.94 11.49
CA GLU A 80 22.62 35.67 10.85
C GLU A 80 21.16 35.25 10.97
N LYS A 81 20.74 34.35 10.07
CA LYS A 81 19.42 33.76 10.02
C LYS A 81 19.27 32.72 11.15
N PRO A 82 18.25 32.80 12.02
CA PRO A 82 18.06 31.81 13.08
C PRO A 82 17.75 30.40 12.54
N SER A 83 18.15 29.38 13.30
CA SER A 83 17.80 27.98 13.03
C SER A 83 16.30 27.73 13.20
N HIS A 84 15.73 26.76 12.47
CA HIS A 84 14.33 26.31 12.61
C HIS A 84 13.24 27.36 12.31
N ILE A 85 13.50 28.33 11.41
CA ILE A 85 12.51 29.36 11.04
C ILE A 85 11.17 28.78 10.57
N GLY A 86 11.18 27.68 9.82
CA GLY A 86 9.94 27.04 9.35
C GLY A 86 9.06 26.46 10.46
N THR A 87 9.62 26.20 11.64
CA THR A 87 8.89 25.69 12.80
C THR A 87 8.53 26.80 13.79
N ASN A 88 9.45 27.75 14.01
CA ASN A 88 9.28 28.76 15.04
C ASN A 88 8.58 30.03 14.54
N TYR A 89 8.80 30.40 13.27
CA TYR A 89 8.27 31.62 12.65
C TYR A 89 7.45 31.23 11.42
N SER A 90 6.38 30.48 11.64
CA SER A 90 5.62 29.83 10.57
C SER A 90 4.93 30.80 9.62
N VAL A 91 4.48 31.97 10.11
CA VAL A 91 3.86 33.02 9.29
C VAL A 91 4.91 33.63 8.34
N TYR A 92 6.05 34.08 8.89
CA TYR A 92 7.20 34.56 8.10
C TYR A 92 7.65 33.53 7.07
N TYR A 93 7.78 32.27 7.46
CA TYR A 93 8.21 31.21 6.54
C TYR A 93 7.19 30.96 5.43
N ALA A 94 5.88 30.96 5.74
CA ALA A 94 4.83 30.78 4.75
C ALA A 94 4.82 31.90 3.69
N LEU A 95 5.04 33.15 4.12
CA LEU A 95 5.07 34.31 3.23
C LEU A 95 6.36 34.39 2.39
N THR A 96 7.51 34.02 2.96
CA THR A 96 8.83 34.32 2.35
C THR A 96 9.48 33.15 1.62
N HIS A 97 9.00 31.93 1.78
CA HIS A 97 9.61 30.77 1.11
C HIS A 97 9.17 30.69 -0.35
N SER A 98 10.13 30.48 -1.27
CA SER A 98 9.90 30.41 -2.71
C SER A 98 9.05 29.22 -3.17
N SER A 99 8.81 28.24 -2.31
CA SER A 99 7.92 27.10 -2.59
C SER A 99 6.49 27.30 -2.05
N HIS A 100 6.17 28.48 -1.52
CA HIS A 100 4.92 28.78 -0.82
C HIS A 100 4.28 30.05 -1.40
N LEU A 101 3.88 31.01 -0.55
CA LEU A 101 3.12 32.18 -0.99
C LEU A 101 3.96 33.22 -1.75
N PHE A 102 5.29 33.08 -1.78
CA PHE A 102 6.22 33.99 -2.47
C PHE A 102 6.31 33.76 -4.00
N GLN A 103 5.63 32.74 -4.55
CA GLN A 103 5.85 32.27 -5.92
C GLN A 103 5.38 33.18 -7.07
N SER A 104 4.46 34.11 -6.82
CA SER A 104 3.88 34.93 -7.89
C SER A 104 3.52 36.34 -7.44
N SER A 105 3.76 37.30 -8.35
CA SER A 105 3.40 38.71 -8.21
C SER A 105 2.00 39.01 -8.75
N SER A 106 1.15 37.99 -8.93
CA SER A 106 -0.21 38.19 -9.45
C SER A 106 -1.10 38.89 -8.41
N ASP A 107 -2.08 39.66 -8.87
CA ASP A 107 -3.03 40.36 -8.00
C ASP A 107 -3.72 39.41 -7.00
N ILE A 108 -4.03 38.18 -7.43
CA ILE A 108 -4.59 37.13 -6.57
C ILE A 108 -3.61 36.74 -5.47
N ALA A 109 -2.33 36.55 -5.80
CA ALA A 109 -1.33 36.19 -4.80
C ALA A 109 -1.10 37.32 -3.80
N ILE A 110 -1.11 38.59 -4.24
CA ILE A 110 -1.05 39.77 -3.36
C ILE A 110 -2.25 39.79 -2.41
N LYS A 111 -3.48 39.64 -2.93
CA LYS A 111 -4.71 39.58 -2.11
C LYS A 111 -4.65 38.45 -1.09
N CYS A 112 -4.23 37.25 -1.52
CA CYS A 112 -4.10 36.08 -0.66
C CYS A 112 -3.03 36.24 0.44
N ARG A 113 -1.87 36.83 0.13
CA ARG A 113 -0.82 37.11 1.14
C ARG A 113 -1.28 38.14 2.16
N ARG A 114 -1.92 39.23 1.72
CA ARG A 114 -2.52 40.24 2.62
C ARG A 114 -3.56 39.60 3.54
N TYR A 115 -4.45 38.77 3.01
CA TYR A 115 -5.44 38.06 3.82
C TYR A 115 -4.79 37.08 4.81
N PHE A 116 -3.79 36.32 4.39
CA PHE A 116 -3.07 35.41 5.27
C PHE A 116 -2.35 36.15 6.40
N SER A 117 -1.68 37.26 6.10
CA SER A 117 -1.05 38.15 7.08
C SER A 117 -2.07 38.66 8.09
N HIS A 118 -3.20 39.20 7.62
CA HIS A 118 -4.27 39.68 8.49
C HIS A 118 -4.85 38.56 9.37
N LEU A 119 -5.08 37.38 8.81
CA LEU A 119 -5.67 36.24 9.53
C LEU A 119 -4.81 35.79 10.70
N PHE A 120 -3.48 35.82 10.58
CA PHE A 120 -2.55 35.39 11.62
C PHE A 120 -1.82 36.55 12.30
N GLY A 121 -2.23 37.80 12.06
CA GLY A 121 -1.60 39.00 12.61
C GLY A 121 -1.73 39.10 14.12
N ASN A 122 -2.83 38.58 14.67
CA ASN A 122 -3.13 38.59 16.11
C ASN A 122 -3.64 37.22 16.58
N VAL A 123 -3.53 36.98 17.88
CA VAL A 123 -4.10 35.82 18.57
C VAL A 123 -4.97 36.34 19.71
N ASP A 124 -6.14 35.72 19.93
CA ASP A 124 -7.05 36.10 20.99
C ASP A 124 -6.61 35.45 22.32
N GLU A 125 -5.96 36.24 23.17
CA GLU A 125 -5.42 35.80 24.47
C GLU A 125 -6.52 35.45 25.48
N ASN A 126 -7.76 35.89 25.25
CA ASN A 126 -8.91 35.55 26.11
C ASN A 126 -9.40 34.12 25.88
N LYS A 127 -8.91 33.45 24.84
CA LYS A 127 -9.28 32.07 24.48
C LYS A 127 -8.18 31.08 24.86
N SER A 128 -8.57 29.80 25.02
CA SER A 128 -7.62 28.72 25.29
C SER A 128 -6.79 28.41 24.04
N ILE A 129 -5.67 29.11 23.88
CA ILE A 129 -4.77 28.99 22.74
C ILE A 129 -3.60 28.00 22.98
N SER A 130 -3.00 27.50 21.90
CA SER A 130 -1.81 26.63 21.92
C SER A 130 -0.85 26.96 20.78
N LYS A 131 0.45 27.06 21.08
CA LYS A 131 1.52 27.31 20.11
C LYS A 131 1.59 26.21 19.04
N SER A 132 1.26 24.97 19.42
CA SER A 132 1.19 23.87 18.45
C SER A 132 -0.03 23.97 17.54
N THR A 133 -1.17 24.39 18.09
CA THR A 133 -2.41 24.54 17.32
C THR A 133 -2.31 25.73 16.37
N PHE A 134 -1.70 26.83 16.81
CA PHE A 134 -1.41 27.99 15.96
C PHE A 134 -0.56 27.59 14.76
N TYR A 135 0.52 26.84 14.98
CA TYR A 135 1.35 26.29 13.91
C TYR A 135 0.53 25.45 12.91
N THR A 136 -0.32 24.55 13.40
CA THR A 136 -1.18 23.72 12.54
C THR A 136 -2.17 24.57 11.73
N HIS A 137 -2.78 25.60 12.33
CA HIS A 137 -3.69 26.53 11.64
C HIS A 137 -2.96 27.28 10.52
N VAL A 138 -1.74 27.77 10.79
CA VAL A 138 -0.89 28.47 9.81
C VAL A 138 -0.57 27.54 8.62
N LEU A 139 -0.19 26.29 8.88
CA LEU A 139 0.09 25.32 7.81
C LEU A 139 -1.15 24.97 6.99
N ALA A 140 -2.30 24.77 7.65
CA ALA A 140 -3.55 24.45 6.99
C ALA A 140 -3.97 25.56 6.02
N ALA A 141 -3.98 26.80 6.49
CA ALA A 141 -4.30 27.97 5.67
C ALA A 141 -3.29 28.16 4.53
N ARG A 142 -1.98 28.05 4.81
CA ARG A 142 -0.91 28.18 3.80
C ARG A 142 -1.13 27.20 2.65
N ASP A 143 -1.32 25.92 2.97
CA ASP A 143 -1.38 24.87 1.94
C ASP A 143 -2.61 25.01 1.05
N VAL A 144 -3.75 25.42 1.61
CA VAL A 144 -4.97 25.67 0.83
C VAL A 144 -4.80 26.90 -0.07
N ILE A 145 -4.24 28.00 0.46
CA ILE A 145 -4.01 29.22 -0.33
C ILE A 145 -2.96 28.97 -1.43
N SER A 146 -1.88 28.26 -1.12
CA SER A 146 -0.87 27.87 -2.13
C SER A 146 -1.50 27.05 -3.26
N ALA A 147 -2.36 26.07 -2.94
CA ALA A 147 -3.04 25.28 -3.97
C ALA A 147 -3.94 26.15 -4.88
N VAL A 148 -4.61 27.16 -4.32
CA VAL A 148 -5.41 28.11 -5.11
C VAL A 148 -4.52 28.98 -6.00
N ILE A 149 -3.41 29.53 -5.48
CA ILE A 149 -2.47 30.35 -6.27
C ILE A 149 -1.85 29.53 -7.40
N GLU A 150 -1.39 28.31 -7.11
CA GLU A 150 -0.77 27.40 -8.10
C GLU A 150 -1.74 27.00 -9.21
N SER A 151 -3.05 26.92 -8.91
CA SER A 151 -4.07 26.55 -9.90
C SER A 151 -4.26 27.58 -11.03
N ARG A 152 -3.84 28.85 -10.81
CA ARG A 152 -4.07 29.99 -11.72
C ARG A 152 -5.54 30.25 -12.09
N ILE A 153 -6.49 29.68 -11.33
CA ILE A 153 -7.92 29.92 -11.54
C ILE A 153 -8.27 31.33 -11.05
N LYS A 154 -9.07 32.07 -11.83
CA LYS A 154 -9.58 33.38 -11.39
C LYS A 154 -10.55 33.16 -10.23
N ILE A 155 -10.23 33.76 -9.07
CA ILE A 155 -11.14 33.77 -7.93
C ILE A 155 -12.40 34.53 -8.35
N VAL A 156 -13.55 33.88 -8.26
CA VAL A 156 -14.83 34.50 -8.56
C VAL A 156 -15.26 35.28 -7.33
N GLU A 157 -15.14 36.61 -7.38
CA GLU A 157 -15.53 37.53 -6.30
C GLU A 157 -17.05 37.57 -6.17
N LYS A 158 -17.62 36.56 -5.51
CA LYS A 158 -19.08 36.38 -5.33
C LYS A 158 -19.52 36.59 -3.89
N SER A 159 -18.60 36.52 -2.93
CA SER A 159 -18.92 36.53 -1.51
C SER A 159 -18.41 37.78 -0.78
N GLU A 160 -18.88 37.99 0.45
CA GLU A 160 -18.53 39.16 1.27
C GLU A 160 -17.07 39.15 1.77
N THR A 161 -16.38 38.01 1.74
CA THR A 161 -15.00 37.89 2.24
C THR A 161 -14.09 37.10 1.30
N LEU A 162 -12.81 37.52 1.19
CA LEU A 162 -11.82 36.78 0.38
C LEU A 162 -11.64 35.33 0.85
N GLY A 163 -11.81 35.06 2.15
CA GLY A 163 -11.73 33.70 2.69
C GLY A 163 -12.79 32.77 2.10
N SER A 164 -14.05 33.22 2.00
CA SER A 164 -15.12 32.45 1.37
C SER A 164 -14.92 32.28 -0.13
N ASP A 165 -14.35 33.26 -0.82
CA ASP A 165 -14.02 33.12 -2.25
C ASP A 165 -12.90 32.07 -2.48
N ILE A 166 -11.87 32.05 -1.62
CA ILE A 166 -10.81 31.02 -1.64
C ILE A 166 -11.42 29.62 -1.41
N ILE A 167 -12.33 29.49 -0.44
CA ILE A 167 -13.00 28.22 -0.12
C ILE A 167 -13.91 27.77 -1.26
N THR A 168 -14.62 28.70 -1.90
CA THR A 168 -15.46 28.38 -3.06
C THR A 168 -14.61 27.91 -4.24
N THR A 169 -13.47 28.57 -4.47
CA THR A 169 -12.55 28.24 -5.56
C THR A 169 -11.93 26.86 -5.36
N ILE A 170 -11.43 26.51 -4.16
CA ILE A 170 -10.85 25.18 -3.88
C ILE A 170 -11.92 24.07 -3.91
N ASN A 171 -13.18 24.41 -3.66
CA ASN A 171 -14.29 23.45 -3.71
C ASN A 171 -14.83 23.20 -5.12
N SER A 172 -14.39 23.98 -6.12
CA SER A 172 -14.76 23.81 -7.53
C SER A 172 -14.33 22.44 -8.08
N ASP A 173 -15.07 21.95 -9.09
CA ASP A 173 -14.80 20.65 -9.70
C ASP A 173 -13.42 20.57 -10.37
N MET A 174 -12.89 21.73 -10.80
CA MET A 174 -11.56 21.86 -11.40
C MET A 174 -10.42 21.50 -10.43
N LEU A 175 -10.64 21.60 -9.12
CA LEU A 175 -9.66 21.28 -8.07
C LEU A 175 -10.08 20.08 -7.21
N SER A 176 -10.92 19.18 -7.74
CA SER A 176 -11.44 18.01 -7.02
C SER A 176 -10.34 17.10 -6.43
N ALA A 177 -9.21 16.94 -7.11
CA ALA A 177 -8.06 16.17 -6.61
C ALA A 177 -7.40 16.84 -5.39
N GLN A 178 -7.16 18.15 -5.45
CA GLN A 178 -6.60 18.95 -4.36
C GLN A 178 -7.58 19.07 -3.20
N LYS A 179 -8.89 19.22 -3.47
CA LYS A 179 -9.98 19.25 -2.49
C LYS A 179 -9.98 18.01 -1.61
N ASN A 180 -9.89 16.83 -2.22
CA ASN A 180 -9.87 15.56 -1.46
C ASN A 180 -8.60 15.43 -0.61
N ARG A 181 -7.44 15.86 -1.14
CA ARG A 181 -6.16 15.83 -0.41
C ARG A 181 -6.14 16.83 0.76
N LEU A 182 -6.80 17.98 0.62
CA LEU A 182 -6.75 19.09 1.59
C LEU A 182 -8.01 19.20 2.46
N LYS A 183 -8.90 18.20 2.45
CA LYS A 183 -10.23 18.26 3.09
C LYS A 183 -10.23 18.82 4.52
N GLU A 184 -9.39 18.28 5.40
CA GLU A 184 -9.31 18.75 6.80
C GLU A 184 -8.73 20.16 6.91
N LYS A 185 -7.79 20.52 6.03
CA LYS A 185 -7.20 21.87 5.99
C LYS A 185 -8.19 22.91 5.46
N ILE A 186 -9.02 22.53 4.49
CA ILE A 186 -10.14 23.35 3.99
C ILE A 186 -11.14 23.61 5.11
N LYS A 187 -11.44 22.59 5.93
CA LYS A 187 -12.31 22.75 7.10
C LYS A 187 -11.74 23.76 8.10
N ILE A 188 -10.46 23.66 8.43
CA ILE A 188 -9.78 24.59 9.34
C ILE A 188 -9.81 26.03 8.77
N LEU A 189 -9.44 26.21 7.50
CA LEU A 189 -9.49 27.54 6.86
C LEU A 189 -10.92 28.11 6.83
N SER A 190 -11.93 27.26 6.61
CA SER A 190 -13.34 27.65 6.66
C SER A 190 -13.77 28.11 8.05
N MET A 191 -13.37 27.39 9.10
CA MET A 191 -13.69 27.82 10.47
C MET A 191 -12.97 29.14 10.83
N LEU A 192 -11.75 29.34 10.36
CA LEU A 192 -11.00 30.59 10.56
C LEU A 192 -11.61 31.76 9.76
N SER A 193 -12.01 31.54 8.50
CA SER A 193 -12.58 32.60 7.65
C SER A 193 -13.92 33.10 8.18
N HIS A 194 -14.75 32.20 8.71
CA HIS A 194 -16.05 32.53 9.30
C HIS A 194 -15.94 32.96 10.78
N LYS A 195 -14.72 33.16 11.30
CA LYS A 195 -14.44 33.53 12.71
C LYS A 195 -15.05 32.58 13.75
N ILE A 196 -15.34 31.33 13.35
CA ILE A 196 -15.77 30.25 14.25
C ILE A 196 -14.60 29.83 15.15
N LEU A 197 -13.38 29.87 14.59
CA LEU A 197 -12.12 29.70 15.32
C LEU A 197 -11.28 30.96 15.22
N THR A 198 -10.54 31.26 16.28
CA THR A 198 -9.40 32.19 16.23
C THR A 198 -8.08 31.43 16.06
N PRO A 199 -7.04 32.06 15.49
CA PRO A 199 -5.74 31.42 15.34
C PRO A 199 -5.20 30.86 16.66
N GLY A 200 -4.84 29.58 16.70
CA GLY A 200 -4.30 28.93 17.89
C GLY A 200 -5.33 28.44 18.91
N GLU A 201 -6.61 28.77 18.76
CA GLU A 201 -7.69 28.27 19.64
C GLU A 201 -7.76 26.74 19.60
N LYS A 202 -7.70 26.10 20.77
CA LYS A 202 -7.90 24.64 20.88
C LYS A 202 -9.37 24.34 20.60
N GLN A 203 -9.65 23.55 19.57
CA GLN A 203 -11.00 23.02 19.33
C GLN A 203 -11.48 22.27 20.58
N ARG A 204 -12.53 22.78 21.24
CA ARG A 204 -13.37 21.95 22.09
C ARG A 204 -14.20 21.07 21.16
N ASP A 205 -14.44 19.81 21.51
CA ASP A 205 -15.21 18.86 20.72
C ASP A 205 -16.64 19.36 20.45
N TYR A 206 -16.80 20.16 19.39
CA TYR A 206 -18.06 20.74 18.92
C TYR A 206 -18.93 19.70 18.18
N ASN A 207 -18.49 18.45 18.08
CA ASN A 207 -19.17 17.39 17.31
C ASN A 207 -20.26 16.63 18.10
N SER A 208 -20.73 17.12 19.25
CA SER A 208 -21.75 16.40 20.05
C SER A 208 -23.12 17.08 20.17
N SER A 209 -23.37 18.26 19.60
CA SER A 209 -24.58 19.04 19.96
C SER A 209 -25.47 19.56 18.82
N GLU A 210 -25.33 19.09 17.58
CA GLU A 210 -26.23 19.48 16.47
C GLU A 210 -26.68 18.32 15.57
N LYS A 211 -27.07 17.19 16.18
CA LYS A 211 -27.99 16.25 15.51
C LYS A 211 -29.38 16.36 16.12
N GLN A 212 -30.29 16.78 15.26
CA GLN A 212 -31.72 16.96 15.47
C GLN A 212 -32.33 15.90 16.39
N LYS A 213 -33.09 16.42 17.36
CA LYS A 213 -34.08 15.73 18.17
C LYS A 213 -35.00 14.86 17.29
N THR A 214 -35.02 13.55 17.52
CA THR A 214 -36.24 12.76 17.72
C THR A 214 -35.90 11.42 18.37
N ALA A 215 -36.80 10.99 19.25
CA ALA A 215 -36.87 9.72 20.00
C ALA A 215 -35.98 9.57 21.24
N SER A 216 -36.69 9.61 22.38
CA SER A 216 -36.28 9.36 23.76
C SER A 216 -35.42 8.11 23.96
N ASN A 217 -34.34 8.22 24.74
CA ASN A 217 -33.76 7.09 25.45
C ASN A 217 -33.53 7.45 26.91
N VAL A 218 -34.23 6.73 27.78
CA VAL A 218 -33.95 6.63 29.21
C VAL A 218 -32.51 6.14 29.37
N PRO A 219 -31.67 6.75 30.23
CA PRO A 219 -30.32 6.27 30.47
C PRO A 219 -30.39 4.92 31.18
N LYS A 220 -29.96 3.85 30.49
CA LYS A 220 -29.69 2.56 31.14
C LYS A 220 -28.42 2.71 31.97
N HIS A 221 -28.63 2.85 33.27
CA HIS A 221 -27.60 2.70 34.30
C HIS A 221 -27.17 1.22 34.28
N ASP A 222 -25.90 0.96 33.99
CA ASP A 222 -25.31 -0.38 34.08
C ASP A 222 -24.40 -0.42 35.33
N PRO A 223 -24.88 -1.02 36.44
CA PRO A 223 -24.13 -1.10 37.71
C PRO A 223 -22.75 -1.74 37.56
N TRP A 224 -22.58 -2.59 36.55
CA TRP A 224 -21.31 -3.26 36.28
C TRP A 224 -20.24 -2.27 35.79
N HIS A 225 -20.63 -1.21 35.08
CA HIS A 225 -19.70 -0.19 34.58
C HIS A 225 -19.13 0.65 35.73
N ASP A 226 -19.98 1.03 36.68
CA ASP A 226 -19.58 1.82 37.84
C ASP A 226 -18.77 1.01 38.84
N GLU A 227 -19.08 -0.28 38.99
CA GLU A 227 -18.28 -1.21 39.80
C GLU A 227 -16.88 -1.39 39.20
N ARG A 228 -16.78 -1.48 37.87
CA ARG A 228 -15.50 -1.63 37.16
C ARG A 228 -14.64 -0.35 37.18
N LEU A 229 -15.26 0.82 37.12
CA LEU A 229 -14.57 2.10 37.29
C LEU A 229 -14.04 2.29 38.72
N ASN A 230 -14.80 1.85 39.72
CA ASN A 230 -14.36 1.85 41.12
C ASN A 230 -13.21 0.87 41.39
N VAL A 231 -13.16 -0.27 40.68
CA VAL A 231 -12.03 -1.21 40.75
C VAL A 231 -10.76 -0.61 40.12
N LEU A 232 -10.90 0.12 39.00
CA LEU A 232 -9.77 0.78 38.32
C LEU A 232 -9.22 1.98 39.09
N ALA A 233 -10.09 2.72 39.78
CA ALA A 233 -9.69 3.83 40.64
C ALA A 233 -8.89 3.38 41.88
N LYS A 234 -9.07 2.12 42.32
CA LYS A 234 -8.37 1.52 43.47
C LYS A 234 -7.01 0.87 43.13
N THR A 235 -6.69 0.67 41.85
CA THR A 235 -5.38 0.13 41.44
C THR A 235 -4.30 1.22 41.39
N LEU A 236 -3.32 1.13 42.30
CA LEU A 236 -2.18 2.04 42.42
C LEU A 236 -1.39 2.19 41.11
N LEU A 237 -1.21 3.44 40.68
CA LEU A 237 -0.39 3.84 39.53
C LEU A 237 1.06 3.34 39.68
N PRO A 238 1.67 2.72 38.66
CA PRO A 238 3.08 2.36 38.70
C PRO A 238 3.95 3.63 38.63
N LYS A 239 4.88 3.75 39.58
CA LYS A 239 5.90 4.80 39.68
C LYS A 239 6.73 4.90 38.39
N ARG A 240 6.94 6.13 37.90
CA ARG A 240 7.86 6.47 36.81
C ARG A 240 9.29 5.99 37.15
N GLN A 241 9.78 4.95 36.46
CA GLN A 241 11.20 4.59 36.47
C GLN A 241 11.94 5.36 35.37
N ARG A 242 12.87 6.24 35.80
CA ARG A 242 13.96 6.75 34.96
C ARG A 242 14.90 5.58 34.61
N LEU A 243 15.17 5.37 33.32
CA LEU A 243 16.13 4.36 32.86
C LEU A 243 17.56 4.94 32.82
N TYR A 244 18.47 4.29 33.57
CA TYR A 244 19.92 4.36 33.39
C TYR A 244 20.37 3.29 32.37
N ILE A 245 21.34 3.63 31.52
CA ILE A 245 22.01 2.67 30.63
C ILE A 245 23.09 1.93 31.44
N ARG A 246 22.90 0.62 31.68
CA ARG A 246 23.89 -0.24 32.35
C ARG A 246 24.91 -0.74 31.30
N ARG A 247 26.19 -0.41 31.50
CA ARG A 247 27.33 -1.09 30.84
C ARG A 247 27.45 -2.49 31.42
N GLU A 248 27.25 -3.54 30.62
CA GLU A 248 27.68 -4.88 31.02
C GLU A 248 29.08 -5.16 30.47
N ARG A 249 29.97 -5.44 31.42
CA ARG A 249 31.38 -5.77 31.26
C ARG A 249 31.51 -7.17 30.67
N TYR A 250 32.50 -7.34 29.82
CA TYR A 250 33.12 -8.63 29.49
C TYR A 250 33.42 -9.42 30.77
N LYS A 251 33.04 -10.70 30.81
CA LYS A 251 33.73 -11.72 31.59
C LYS A 251 33.84 -13.01 30.77
N GLN A 252 35.09 -13.36 30.47
CA GLN A 252 35.54 -14.73 30.24
C GLN A 252 35.32 -15.53 31.54
N HIS A 253 34.89 -16.80 31.46
CA HIS A 253 35.62 -17.91 32.05
C HIS A 253 35.07 -19.30 31.67
N ASP A 254 36.03 -20.21 31.67
CA ASP A 254 36.03 -21.65 31.45
C ASP A 254 35.27 -22.50 32.48
N SER A 255 35.02 -23.74 32.06
CA SER A 255 35.09 -25.02 32.80
C SER A 255 34.08 -25.43 33.89
N ALA A 256 33.61 -26.68 33.70
CA ALA A 256 33.38 -27.75 34.68
C ALA A 256 31.97 -28.00 35.28
N VAL A 257 31.40 -29.15 34.85
CA VAL A 257 30.78 -30.28 35.59
C VAL A 257 29.74 -30.01 36.70
N SER A 258 28.60 -30.73 36.55
CA SER A 258 27.72 -31.36 37.57
C SER A 258 26.25 -30.92 37.46
N GLY A 259 25.34 -31.87 37.15
CA GLY A 259 23.87 -31.66 37.21
C GLY A 259 23.31 -31.90 38.63
N PRO A 260 22.04 -32.31 38.82
CA PRO A 260 20.78 -31.97 38.12
C PRO A 260 19.67 -31.49 39.10
N ALA A 261 18.47 -31.18 38.57
CA ALA A 261 17.20 -30.86 39.26
C ALA A 261 17.12 -29.44 39.89
N GLU A 262 16.05 -28.64 39.79
CA GLU A 262 14.64 -28.92 39.52
C GLU A 262 13.90 -27.59 39.21
N ASN A 263 12.99 -27.62 38.22
CA ASN A 263 11.71 -26.91 38.14
C ASN A 263 11.55 -25.49 38.73
N ALA A 264 11.47 -24.47 37.85
CA ALA A 264 10.31 -23.56 37.73
C ALA A 264 10.61 -22.38 36.77
N LEU A 265 9.55 -21.88 36.10
CA LEU A 265 9.45 -20.59 35.38
C LEU A 265 9.80 -20.53 33.89
N PHE A 266 9.01 -21.22 33.06
CA PHE A 266 8.55 -20.66 31.77
C PHE A 266 7.04 -20.92 31.58
N LYS A 267 6.21 -20.22 32.35
CA LYS A 267 4.83 -19.90 31.93
C LYS A 267 4.90 -18.60 31.11
N MET A 268 4.94 -18.70 29.78
CA MET A 268 4.52 -17.58 28.93
C MET A 268 3.06 -17.78 28.55
N ARG A 269 2.30 -16.77 28.94
CA ARG A 269 0.84 -16.65 28.93
C ARG A 269 0.29 -16.47 27.52
N ASP A 270 -0.97 -16.85 27.40
CA ASP A 270 -1.87 -16.63 26.28
C ASP A 270 -1.75 -15.22 25.69
N ILE A 271 -1.59 -15.17 24.36
CA ILE A 271 -1.73 -13.95 23.58
C ILE A 271 -3.23 -13.65 23.49
N LYS A 272 -3.72 -12.70 24.30
CA LYS A 272 -5.05 -12.12 24.12
C LYS A 272 -5.09 -11.31 22.83
N LEU A 273 -5.96 -11.73 21.91
CA LEU A 273 -6.50 -10.92 20.82
C LEU A 273 -7.11 -9.63 21.40
N LYS A 274 -6.72 -8.48 20.86
CA LYS A 274 -7.25 -7.17 21.24
C LYS A 274 -8.33 -6.75 20.22
N ASP A 275 -9.47 -6.31 20.75
CA ASP A 275 -10.66 -5.88 20.02
C ASP A 275 -10.45 -4.59 19.19
N PRO A 276 -11.31 -4.33 18.18
CA PRO A 276 -11.18 -3.25 17.22
C PRO A 276 -12.04 -2.04 17.66
N ASN A 277 -11.46 -1.11 18.41
CA ASN A 277 -11.94 0.27 18.52
C ASN A 277 -10.92 1.09 19.31
N GLU A 278 -10.00 1.74 18.62
CA GLU A 278 -9.30 2.94 19.12
C GLU A 278 -8.67 3.66 17.93
N THR A 279 -9.05 4.93 17.80
CA THR A 279 -8.74 5.89 16.74
C THR A 279 -7.39 6.58 16.95
N GLU A 280 -6.78 6.92 15.81
CA GLU A 280 -5.88 8.06 15.51
C GLU A 280 -4.41 8.11 16.01
N GLU A 281 -3.54 8.02 15.01
CA GLU A 281 -2.48 8.97 14.65
C GLU A 281 -1.86 9.82 15.78
N SER A 282 -0.72 9.33 16.28
CA SER A 282 0.40 10.22 16.59
C SER A 282 1.57 9.83 15.72
N SER A 283 2.28 10.83 15.21
CA SER A 283 3.49 10.70 14.41
C SER A 283 4.45 9.70 15.04
N GLU A 284 4.43 8.46 14.55
CA GLU A 284 5.50 7.52 14.82
C GLU A 284 6.75 8.13 14.19
N ASN A 285 7.65 8.63 15.03
CA ASN A 285 9.07 8.62 14.67
C ASN A 285 9.30 7.26 14.02
N THR A 286 9.72 7.23 12.75
CA THR A 286 9.96 5.96 12.08
C THR A 286 11.13 5.29 12.80
N ILE A 287 10.81 4.47 13.79
CA ILE A 287 11.79 3.68 14.52
C ILE A 287 12.14 2.54 13.56
N VAL A 288 13.28 2.67 12.91
CA VAL A 288 13.86 1.56 12.15
C VAL A 288 14.39 0.56 13.17
N GLN A 289 13.51 -0.36 13.59
CA GLN A 289 13.90 -1.52 14.37
C GLN A 289 14.33 -2.64 13.44
N ARG A 290 15.40 -3.35 13.84
CA ARG A 290 15.89 -4.51 13.11
C ARG A 290 14.85 -5.64 13.23
N ALA A 291 14.41 -6.20 12.11
CA ALA A 291 13.54 -7.37 12.09
C ALA A 291 14.29 -8.68 12.44
N ALA A 292 15.62 -8.68 12.37
CA ALA A 292 16.50 -9.78 12.75
C ALA A 292 17.81 -9.29 13.39
N SER A 293 18.49 -10.13 14.16
CA SER A 293 19.79 -9.82 14.75
C SER A 293 20.86 -9.61 13.68
N SER A 294 21.23 -8.36 13.42
CA SER A 294 22.32 -7.99 12.50
C SER A 294 23.67 -7.95 13.22
N THR A 295 24.72 -8.41 12.54
CA THR A 295 26.12 -8.35 13.03
C THR A 295 26.82 -7.03 12.66
N LEU A 296 26.11 -6.05 12.08
CA LEU A 296 26.65 -4.72 11.80
C LEU A 296 26.87 -3.93 13.10
N THR A 297 27.93 -3.11 13.12
CA THR A 297 28.21 -2.23 14.26
C THR A 297 27.17 -1.11 14.33
N ARG A 298 26.97 -0.52 15.52
CA ARG A 298 26.04 0.61 15.71
C ARG A 298 26.37 1.80 14.80
N THR A 299 27.66 2.00 14.51
CA THR A 299 28.17 3.01 13.58
C THR A 299 27.79 2.74 12.14
N ASP A 300 27.84 1.48 11.69
CA ASP A 300 27.42 1.07 10.34
C ASP A 300 25.93 1.28 10.15
N ASP A 301 25.12 0.91 11.14
CA ASP A 301 23.67 1.15 11.12
C ASP A 301 23.34 2.64 11.01
N ILE A 302 24.01 3.48 11.80
CA ILE A 302 23.81 4.93 11.77
C ILE A 302 24.24 5.50 10.42
N GLN A 303 25.36 5.05 9.85
CA GLN A 303 25.80 5.49 8.52
C GLN A 303 24.86 5.01 7.41
N LEU A 304 24.32 3.80 7.53
CA LEU A 304 23.40 3.21 6.55
C LEU A 304 22.03 3.90 6.62
N VAL A 305 21.53 4.22 7.81
CA VAL A 305 20.33 5.05 8.01
C VAL A 305 20.56 6.49 7.54
N ARG A 306 21.75 7.06 7.77
CA ARG A 306 22.11 8.41 7.25
C ARG A 306 22.25 8.43 5.74
N ARG A 307 22.80 7.37 5.12
CA ARG A 307 22.84 7.22 3.64
C ARG A 307 21.42 7.07 3.10
N ARG A 308 20.59 6.23 3.73
CA ARG A 308 19.17 6.00 3.40
C ARG A 308 18.31 7.26 3.49
N THR A 309 18.55 8.12 4.47
CA THR A 309 17.85 9.40 4.64
C THR A 309 18.38 10.49 3.70
N LYS A 310 19.69 10.48 3.38
CA LYS A 310 20.29 11.41 2.41
C LYS A 310 19.99 11.05 0.94
N SER A 311 19.74 9.79 0.62
CA SER A 311 19.40 9.30 -0.73
C SER A 311 17.89 9.31 -1.02
N SER A 312 17.09 10.00 -0.20
CA SER A 312 15.62 9.87 -0.17
C SER A 312 14.80 10.62 -1.27
N PRO A 313 15.37 11.28 -2.30
CA PRO A 313 14.54 11.83 -3.39
C PRO A 313 14.87 11.32 -4.81
N THR A 314 15.50 10.15 -4.98
CA THR A 314 15.67 9.59 -6.34
C THR A 314 15.22 8.13 -6.39
N SER A 315 14.30 7.86 -7.33
CA SER A 315 13.59 6.62 -7.67
C SER A 315 14.48 5.44 -8.11
N SER A 316 15.72 5.40 -7.67
CA SER A 316 16.72 4.36 -7.97
C SER A 316 17.32 3.84 -6.67
N LEU A 317 16.49 3.31 -5.77
CA LEU A 317 16.99 2.50 -4.67
C LEU A 317 17.55 1.19 -5.25
N PRO A 318 18.81 0.80 -4.95
CA PRO A 318 19.15 -0.62 -4.97
C PRO A 318 18.23 -1.30 -3.95
N ALA A 319 17.61 -2.42 -4.33
CA ALA A 319 16.76 -3.15 -3.40
C ALA A 319 17.54 -3.45 -2.12
N ILE A 320 16.90 -3.51 -0.95
CA ILE A 320 17.57 -3.80 0.34
C ILE A 320 18.45 -5.07 0.27
N THR A 321 18.11 -5.98 -0.64
CA THR A 321 18.84 -7.20 -0.98
C THR A 321 20.13 -6.98 -1.78
N ASP A 322 20.23 -5.94 -2.61
CA ASP A 322 21.37 -5.71 -3.52
C ASP A 322 22.66 -5.40 -2.74
N LEU A 323 22.55 -4.80 -1.56
CA LEU A 323 23.69 -4.44 -0.70
C LEU A 323 24.44 -5.65 -0.11
N ALA A 324 23.84 -6.84 -0.14
CA ALA A 324 24.43 -8.07 0.39
C ALA A 324 24.84 -9.07 -0.71
N ARG A 325 24.62 -8.75 -1.99
CA ARG A 325 24.93 -9.64 -3.11
C ARG A 325 26.42 -9.64 -3.43
N LEU A 326 26.93 -10.82 -3.74
CA LEU A 326 28.29 -11.02 -4.24
C LEU A 326 28.29 -10.84 -5.75
N THR A 327 29.45 -10.50 -6.31
CA THR A 327 29.64 -10.46 -7.76
C THR A 327 29.81 -11.87 -8.32
N ASP A 328 29.52 -12.06 -9.61
CA ASP A 328 29.69 -13.35 -10.28
C ASP A 328 31.12 -13.90 -10.15
N VAL A 329 32.12 -13.03 -10.30
CA VAL A 329 33.54 -13.38 -10.10
C VAL A 329 33.78 -13.96 -8.71
N THR A 330 33.20 -13.34 -7.69
CA THR A 330 33.34 -13.81 -6.30
C THR A 330 32.65 -15.16 -6.10
N ILE A 331 31.51 -15.39 -6.74
CA ILE A 331 30.75 -16.63 -6.62
C ILE A 331 31.48 -17.79 -7.28
N HIS A 332 32.00 -17.60 -8.49
CA HIS A 332 32.85 -18.60 -9.13
C HIS A 332 34.12 -18.88 -8.31
N ALA A 333 34.74 -17.85 -7.72
CA ALA A 333 35.88 -18.03 -6.83
C ALA A 333 35.52 -18.85 -5.57
N VAL A 334 34.30 -18.70 -5.03
CA VAL A 334 33.80 -19.51 -3.90
C VAL A 334 33.60 -20.97 -4.34
N LEU A 335 32.98 -21.20 -5.50
CA LEU A 335 32.71 -22.55 -6.02
C LEU A 335 33.99 -23.31 -6.42
N ALA A 336 35.05 -22.58 -6.78
CA ALA A 336 36.37 -23.15 -7.08
C ALA A 336 37.18 -23.53 -5.83
N GLN A 337 36.73 -23.18 -4.62
CA GLN A 337 37.45 -23.53 -3.39
C GLN A 337 37.41 -25.04 -3.11
N PRO A 338 38.50 -25.61 -2.56
CA PRO A 338 38.53 -26.99 -2.10
C PRO A 338 37.71 -27.13 -0.80
N LEU A 339 36.40 -27.26 -0.95
CA LEU A 339 35.44 -27.48 0.14
C LEU A 339 35.15 -28.97 0.32
N TYR A 340 34.94 -29.41 1.56
CA TYR A 340 34.34 -30.71 1.85
C TYR A 340 32.97 -30.83 1.17
N SER A 341 32.59 -32.04 0.75
CA SER A 341 31.36 -32.30 -0.02
C SER A 341 30.11 -31.68 0.63
N GLU A 342 29.98 -31.80 1.95
CA GLU A 342 28.89 -31.20 2.73
C GLU A 342 28.82 -29.67 2.56
N LEU A 343 29.97 -28.97 2.69
CA LEU A 343 30.04 -27.52 2.57
C LEU A 343 29.85 -27.05 1.12
N LYS A 344 30.35 -27.84 0.16
CA LYS A 344 30.16 -27.61 -1.27
C LYS A 344 28.67 -27.68 -1.62
N TYR A 345 28.00 -28.78 -1.30
CA TYR A 345 26.57 -28.94 -1.58
C TYR A 345 25.70 -27.96 -0.81
N PHE A 346 26.07 -27.61 0.43
CA PHE A 346 25.41 -26.54 1.17
C PHE A 346 25.52 -25.19 0.43
N ALA A 347 26.72 -24.80 -0.03
CA ALA A 347 26.91 -23.57 -0.78
C ALA A 347 26.12 -23.55 -2.11
N ILE A 348 26.11 -24.68 -2.83
CA ILE A 348 25.35 -24.85 -4.08
C ILE A 348 23.86 -24.63 -3.83
N LEU A 349 23.27 -25.32 -2.85
CA LEU A 349 21.84 -25.18 -2.53
C LEU A 349 21.48 -23.77 -2.05
N LEU A 350 22.38 -23.06 -1.35
CA LEU A 350 22.16 -21.66 -1.00
C LEU A 350 22.12 -20.76 -2.24
N LEU A 351 23.01 -20.97 -3.20
CA LEU A 351 23.06 -20.20 -4.45
C LEU A 351 21.90 -20.53 -5.39
N THR A 352 21.40 -21.76 -5.37
CA THR A 352 20.35 -22.20 -6.30
C THR A 352 18.94 -21.98 -5.77
N LEU A 353 18.73 -22.16 -4.47
CA LEU A 353 17.41 -22.00 -3.84
C LEU A 353 17.24 -20.61 -3.22
N GLY A 354 18.29 -20.07 -2.61
CA GLY A 354 18.19 -18.84 -1.83
C GLY A 354 17.46 -19.01 -0.50
N LEU A 355 17.35 -20.24 0.02
CA LEU A 355 16.82 -20.49 1.36
C LEU A 355 17.68 -19.80 2.42
N PRO A 356 17.10 -19.30 3.53
CA PRO A 356 17.88 -18.82 4.66
C PRO A 356 18.82 -19.93 5.17
N PRO A 357 20.12 -19.66 5.40
CA PRO A 357 21.06 -20.71 5.79
C PRO A 357 20.66 -21.47 7.06
N GLU A 358 20.07 -20.79 8.04
CA GLU A 358 19.57 -21.43 9.27
C GLU A 358 18.43 -22.41 8.99
N ARG A 359 17.60 -22.12 7.98
CA ARG A 359 16.52 -23.00 7.56
C ARG A 359 17.06 -24.21 6.81
N LEU A 360 18.01 -24.01 5.89
CA LEU A 360 18.64 -25.11 5.17
C LEU A 360 19.46 -26.02 6.11
N MET A 361 20.07 -25.49 7.16
CA MET A 361 20.73 -26.30 8.20
C MET A 361 19.79 -27.22 8.99
N ARG A 362 18.48 -26.93 8.99
CA ARG A 362 17.45 -27.77 9.60
C ARG A 362 16.91 -28.82 8.63
N LEU A 363 17.45 -28.92 7.41
CA LEU A 363 17.07 -29.94 6.45
C LEU A 363 17.22 -31.33 7.08
N THR A 364 16.17 -32.13 6.98
CA THR A 364 16.14 -33.51 7.49
C THR A 364 15.88 -34.51 6.38
N THR A 365 16.43 -35.71 6.51
CA THR A 365 16.11 -36.85 5.65
C THR A 365 14.78 -37.49 6.10
N SER A 366 13.89 -37.73 5.16
CA SER A 366 12.57 -38.35 5.35
C SER A 366 12.36 -39.43 4.33
N GLU A 367 11.51 -40.41 4.65
CA GLU A 367 11.29 -41.56 3.77
C GLU A 367 10.43 -41.17 2.56
N HIS A 368 9.27 -40.57 2.83
CA HIS A 368 8.26 -40.20 1.84
C HIS A 368 7.87 -38.72 1.90
N VAL A 369 7.38 -38.17 0.79
CA VAL A 369 6.85 -36.79 0.75
C VAL A 369 5.65 -36.61 1.69
N ASP A 370 4.75 -37.58 1.78
CA ASP A 370 3.56 -37.49 2.63
C ASP A 370 3.96 -37.29 4.10
N THR A 371 4.91 -38.09 4.59
CA THR A 371 5.45 -37.97 5.96
C THR A 371 6.05 -36.59 6.26
N ALA A 372 6.61 -35.92 5.24
CA ALA A 372 7.18 -34.57 5.38
C ALA A 372 6.10 -33.47 5.36
N THR A 373 4.98 -33.71 4.67
CA THR A 373 3.91 -32.71 4.48
C THR A 373 2.72 -32.86 5.42
N ASP A 374 2.62 -33.98 6.15
CA ASP A 374 1.56 -34.28 7.12
C ASP A 374 1.50 -33.24 8.25
N ASN A 375 2.65 -32.76 8.74
CA ASN A 375 2.68 -31.77 9.80
C ASN A 375 2.55 -30.34 9.25
N HIS A 376 1.35 -29.75 9.38
CA HIS A 376 1.05 -28.38 8.96
C HIS A 376 1.77 -27.28 9.74
N HIS A 377 2.54 -27.60 10.78
CA HIS A 377 3.38 -26.65 11.50
C HIS A 377 4.88 -26.83 11.20
N ASP A 378 5.26 -27.87 10.45
CA ASP A 378 6.64 -28.04 10.06
C ASP A 378 7.04 -27.00 9.00
N ASP A 379 8.14 -26.31 9.27
CA ASP A 379 8.76 -25.31 8.41
C ASP A 379 10.11 -25.78 7.86
N ARG A 380 10.56 -26.98 8.27
CA ARG A 380 11.85 -27.54 7.88
C ARG A 380 11.83 -27.99 6.40
N PRO A 381 12.98 -27.92 5.72
CA PRO A 381 13.17 -28.64 4.46
C PRO A 381 13.35 -30.13 4.70
N HIS A 382 12.86 -30.96 3.78
CA HIS A 382 12.99 -32.41 3.83
C HIS A 382 13.55 -32.94 2.52
N TRP A 383 14.54 -33.83 2.63
CA TRP A 383 14.95 -34.68 1.52
C TRP A 383 14.20 -36.00 1.62
N CYS A 384 13.32 -36.29 0.66
CA CYS A 384 12.51 -37.50 0.61
C CYS A 384 13.23 -38.57 -0.22
N THR A 385 13.66 -39.64 0.43
CA THR A 385 14.53 -40.66 -0.17
C THR A 385 13.82 -41.52 -1.21
N ALA A 386 12.55 -41.88 -0.98
CA ALA A 386 11.79 -42.74 -1.88
C ALA A 386 11.50 -42.05 -3.22
N GLU A 387 11.11 -40.78 -3.20
CA GLU A 387 10.78 -40.01 -4.39
C GLU A 387 12.00 -39.28 -4.98
N SER A 388 13.13 -39.24 -4.26
CA SER A 388 14.34 -38.46 -4.62
C SER A 388 14.02 -36.97 -4.85
N VAL A 389 13.25 -36.39 -3.93
CA VAL A 389 12.74 -35.01 -4.03
C VAL A 389 13.13 -34.22 -2.79
N LEU A 390 13.63 -33.01 -3.01
CA LEU A 390 13.72 -31.99 -1.97
C LEU A 390 12.37 -31.27 -1.87
N CYS A 391 11.77 -31.29 -0.69
CA CYS A 391 10.54 -30.56 -0.42
C CYS A 391 10.67 -29.57 0.73
N TYR A 392 10.02 -28.42 0.61
CA TYR A 392 9.98 -27.40 1.67
C TYR A 392 8.81 -26.45 1.48
N ARG A 393 8.36 -25.88 2.59
CA ARG A 393 7.16 -25.03 2.63
C ARG A 393 7.43 -23.56 2.27
N LEU A 394 6.48 -22.90 1.61
CA LEU A 394 6.39 -21.45 1.49
C LEU A 394 5.83 -20.85 2.79
N LEU A 395 6.59 -19.98 3.44
CA LEU A 395 6.24 -19.43 4.77
C LEU A 395 5.24 -18.28 4.71
N ASP A 396 5.15 -17.61 3.57
CA ASP A 396 4.22 -16.52 3.28
C ASP A 396 3.85 -16.57 1.79
N GLY A 397 2.91 -15.72 1.36
CA GLY A 397 2.45 -15.66 -0.03
C GLY A 397 1.12 -16.38 -0.26
N PRO A 398 1.09 -17.71 -0.45
CA PRO A 398 -0.14 -18.45 -0.70
C PRO A 398 -1.15 -18.26 0.44
N SER A 399 -2.41 -18.05 0.10
CA SER A 399 -3.48 -18.08 1.11
C SER A 399 -3.50 -19.44 1.79
N LEU A 400 -3.53 -19.43 3.13
CA LEU A 400 -3.66 -20.64 3.95
C LEU A 400 -5.01 -21.30 3.64
N ASN A 401 -5.01 -22.25 2.71
CA ASN A 401 -6.16 -23.10 2.53
C ASN A 401 -6.09 -24.23 3.55
N ARG A 402 -6.93 -24.17 4.59
CA ARG A 402 -6.96 -25.19 5.65
C ARG A 402 -7.32 -26.58 5.12
N SER A 403 -7.96 -26.67 3.95
CA SER A 403 -8.36 -27.95 3.35
C SER A 403 -7.30 -28.57 2.44
N ASN A 404 -6.27 -27.84 2.01
CA ASN A 404 -5.24 -28.40 1.15
C ASN A 404 -3.89 -27.68 1.34
N PRO A 405 -3.03 -28.14 2.26
CA PRO A 405 -1.72 -27.54 2.54
C PRO A 405 -0.71 -27.77 1.40
N THR A 406 -0.99 -28.66 0.45
CA THR A 406 -0.04 -29.08 -0.61
C THR A 406 0.37 -27.93 -1.52
N ASN A 407 -0.49 -26.92 -1.71
CA ASN A 407 -0.19 -25.74 -2.52
C ASN A 407 0.90 -24.83 -1.90
N GLN A 408 1.33 -25.09 -0.66
CA GLN A 408 2.42 -24.38 0.00
C GLN A 408 3.75 -25.10 -0.12
N TRP A 409 3.79 -26.34 -0.63
CA TRP A 409 5.00 -27.14 -0.68
C TRP A 409 5.68 -27.05 -2.03
N VAL A 410 6.90 -26.55 -2.04
CA VAL A 410 7.82 -26.63 -3.18
C VAL A 410 8.41 -28.03 -3.20
N GLN A 411 8.46 -28.66 -4.36
CA GLN A 411 9.01 -30.00 -4.56
C GLN A 411 9.93 -30.01 -5.78
N LEU A 412 11.22 -30.29 -5.58
CA LEU A 412 12.26 -30.25 -6.61
C LEU A 412 12.99 -31.59 -6.70
N THR A 413 13.17 -32.11 -7.91
CA THR A 413 14.08 -33.22 -8.15
C THR A 413 15.52 -32.73 -8.09
N LEU A 414 16.37 -33.46 -7.37
CA LEU A 414 17.79 -33.12 -7.25
C LEU A 414 18.63 -33.87 -8.29
N PRO A 415 19.74 -33.28 -8.78
CA PRO A 415 20.70 -33.97 -9.62
C PRO A 415 21.27 -35.24 -8.97
N PRO A 416 21.68 -36.26 -9.77
CA PRO A 416 22.18 -37.54 -9.24
C PRO A 416 23.26 -37.40 -8.17
N SER A 417 24.25 -36.52 -8.34
CA SER A 417 25.32 -36.36 -7.34
C SER A 417 24.83 -35.82 -5.99
N LEU A 418 23.81 -34.96 -5.98
CA LEU A 418 23.20 -34.45 -4.75
C LEU A 418 22.35 -35.56 -4.10
N THR A 419 21.62 -36.32 -4.93
CA THR A 419 20.86 -37.49 -4.50
C THR A 419 21.75 -38.55 -3.86
N GLU A 420 22.90 -38.87 -4.46
CA GLU A 420 23.90 -39.80 -3.91
C GLU A 420 24.48 -39.29 -2.60
N PHE A 421 24.81 -38.00 -2.50
CA PHE A 421 25.26 -37.39 -1.25
C PHE A 421 24.24 -37.55 -0.13
N PHE A 422 22.95 -37.27 -0.39
CA PHE A 422 21.91 -37.37 0.63
C PHE A 422 21.58 -38.82 1.03
N LYS A 423 21.80 -39.80 0.15
CA LYS A 423 21.62 -41.23 0.46
C LYS A 423 22.59 -41.74 1.53
N LEU A 424 23.69 -41.04 1.79
CA LEU A 424 24.66 -41.40 2.82
C LEU A 424 24.14 -41.15 4.24
N PHE A 425 23.06 -40.39 4.41
CA PHE A 425 22.52 -39.99 5.71
C PHE A 425 21.29 -40.83 6.09
N PRO A 426 21.32 -41.52 7.25
CA PRO A 426 20.14 -42.13 7.88
C PRO A 426 18.92 -41.22 7.95
N LEU A 427 17.72 -41.81 8.08
CA LEU A 427 16.46 -41.08 8.28
C LEU A 427 16.50 -40.18 9.53
N SER A 428 15.83 -39.03 9.46
CA SER A 428 15.78 -37.99 10.50
C SER A 428 17.11 -37.29 10.83
N GLU A 429 18.19 -37.61 10.13
CA GLU A 429 19.47 -36.93 10.29
C GLU A 429 19.46 -35.54 9.62
N ARG A 430 20.36 -34.66 10.05
CA ARG A 430 20.55 -33.30 9.50
C ARG A 430 21.88 -33.18 8.75
N PRO A 431 21.90 -33.36 7.42
CA PRO A 431 23.12 -33.39 6.61
C PRO A 431 23.99 -32.12 6.70
N PHE A 432 23.37 -30.97 7.00
CA PHE A 432 24.05 -29.67 7.06
C PHE A 432 24.20 -29.12 8.48
N ARG A 433 24.16 -29.98 9.51
CA ARG A 433 24.33 -29.53 10.90
C ARG A 433 25.69 -28.85 11.08
N GLY A 434 25.67 -27.58 11.47
CA GLY A 434 26.88 -26.76 11.68
C GLY A 434 27.57 -26.22 10.42
N ALA A 435 27.09 -26.56 9.22
CA ALA A 435 27.73 -26.21 7.94
C ALA A 435 27.95 -24.70 7.75
N ARG A 436 27.00 -23.84 8.18
CA ARG A 436 27.14 -22.37 8.08
C ARG A 436 28.42 -21.84 8.76
N SER A 437 28.69 -22.27 10.00
CA SER A 437 29.82 -21.75 10.77
C SER A 437 31.14 -22.21 10.17
N GLN A 438 31.19 -23.46 9.70
CA GLN A 438 32.36 -24.03 9.06
C GLN A 438 32.66 -23.36 7.72
N LEU A 439 31.64 -23.22 6.85
CA LEU A 439 31.75 -22.53 5.57
C LEU A 439 32.21 -21.08 5.76
N ASN A 440 31.59 -20.32 6.66
CA ASN A 440 31.98 -18.94 6.91
C ASN A 440 33.43 -18.81 7.44
N ARG A 441 33.89 -19.76 8.25
CA ARG A 441 35.27 -19.76 8.77
C ARG A 441 36.27 -20.03 7.63
N HIS A 442 35.96 -20.98 6.75
CA HIS A 442 36.75 -21.28 5.57
C HIS A 442 36.81 -20.08 4.61
N LEU A 443 35.66 -19.53 4.22
CA LEU A 443 35.57 -18.37 3.33
C LEU A 443 36.26 -17.14 3.92
N LYS A 444 36.09 -16.87 5.22
CA LYS A 444 36.79 -15.76 5.89
C LYS A 444 38.31 -15.94 5.82
N ARG A 445 38.83 -17.15 5.97
CA ARG A 445 40.27 -17.42 5.91
C ARG A 445 40.82 -17.14 4.50
N TYR A 446 40.10 -17.56 3.46
CA TYR A 446 40.53 -17.42 2.08
C TYR A 446 40.37 -15.99 1.53
N PHE A 447 39.22 -15.36 1.77
CA PHE A 447 38.87 -14.05 1.21
C PHE A 447 39.29 -12.85 2.09
N ARG A 448 39.97 -13.07 3.23
CA ARG A 448 40.33 -12.01 4.20
C ARG A 448 41.05 -10.83 3.55
N ASN A 449 41.95 -11.12 2.61
CA ASN A 449 42.84 -10.15 1.99
C ASN A 449 42.43 -9.83 0.54
N GLN A 450 41.27 -10.32 0.09
CA GLN A 450 40.76 -10.02 -1.24
C GLN A 450 39.90 -8.74 -1.18
N PRO A 451 39.99 -7.86 -2.19
CA PRO A 451 39.17 -6.66 -2.24
C PRO A 451 37.69 -7.04 -2.44
N GLY A 452 36.80 -6.31 -1.77
CA GLY A 452 35.34 -6.47 -1.89
C GLY A 452 34.66 -7.10 -0.67
N LEU A 453 33.44 -7.59 -0.87
CA LEU A 453 32.63 -8.18 0.19
C LEU A 453 33.05 -9.62 0.46
N ILE A 454 33.52 -9.90 1.68
CA ILE A 454 33.84 -11.27 2.12
C ILE A 454 32.64 -12.22 1.94
N PRO A 455 32.76 -13.33 1.19
CA PRO A 455 31.69 -14.29 1.03
C PRO A 455 31.27 -14.93 2.35
N THR A 456 29.95 -15.10 2.53
CA THR A 456 29.36 -15.83 3.67
C THR A 456 28.13 -16.60 3.20
N ALA A 457 27.70 -17.61 3.94
CA ALA A 457 26.48 -18.37 3.65
C ALA A 457 25.24 -17.47 3.42
N ASN A 458 25.07 -16.42 4.24
CA ASN A 458 23.96 -15.47 4.07
C ASN A 458 24.08 -14.66 2.77
N ARG A 459 25.31 -14.27 2.38
CA ARG A 459 25.56 -13.53 1.13
C ARG A 459 25.39 -14.42 -0.10
N LEU A 460 25.79 -15.70 -0.02
CA LEU A 460 25.50 -16.70 -1.06
C LEU A 460 23.99 -16.84 -1.27
N SER A 461 23.24 -17.05 -0.17
CA SER A 461 21.78 -17.10 -0.19
C SER A 461 21.16 -15.83 -0.78
N ALA A 462 21.62 -14.64 -0.38
CA ALA A 462 21.13 -13.37 -0.93
C ALA A 462 21.45 -13.17 -2.42
N SER A 463 22.53 -13.76 -2.91
CA SER A 463 22.97 -13.66 -4.31
C SER A 463 22.22 -14.59 -5.25
N SER A 464 21.61 -15.66 -4.72
CA SER A 464 20.82 -16.65 -5.48
C SER A 464 19.77 -16.05 -6.43
N TRP A 465 19.23 -14.88 -6.08
CA TRP A 465 18.26 -14.17 -6.90
C TRP A 465 18.79 -13.86 -8.30
N LEU A 466 20.06 -13.45 -8.40
CA LEU A 466 20.70 -13.05 -9.66
C LEU A 466 20.78 -14.21 -10.65
N TYR A 467 20.87 -15.44 -10.16
CA TYR A 467 20.95 -16.64 -10.99
C TYR A 467 19.58 -17.22 -11.30
N ARG A 468 18.63 -17.14 -10.37
CA ARG A 468 17.27 -17.65 -10.60
C ARG A 468 16.44 -16.75 -11.50
N ARG A 469 16.51 -15.43 -11.30
CA ARG A 469 15.61 -14.47 -11.96
C ARG A 469 15.67 -14.50 -13.49
N PRO A 470 16.85 -14.64 -14.14
CA PRO A 470 16.93 -14.73 -15.60
C PRO A 470 16.17 -15.91 -16.21
N HIS A 471 16.01 -17.01 -15.46
CA HIS A 471 15.33 -18.22 -15.92
C HIS A 471 13.86 -18.30 -15.48
N ALA A 472 13.44 -17.38 -14.62
CA ALA A 472 12.08 -17.31 -14.12
C ALA A 472 11.21 -16.39 -14.98
N ILE A 473 9.95 -16.77 -15.16
CA ILE A 473 8.97 -15.95 -15.87
C ILE A 473 8.79 -14.61 -15.15
N ASP A 474 8.52 -14.67 -13.85
CA ASP A 474 8.23 -13.51 -13.01
C ASP A 474 9.06 -13.52 -11.71
N ASP A 475 9.02 -12.40 -10.98
CA ASP A 475 9.68 -12.27 -9.67
C ASP A 475 9.14 -13.28 -8.64
N VAL A 476 7.88 -13.70 -8.74
CA VAL A 476 7.29 -14.64 -7.78
C VAL A 476 7.85 -16.05 -8.00
N ALA A 477 7.96 -16.51 -9.24
CA ALA A 477 8.55 -17.79 -9.60
C ALA A 477 10.00 -17.89 -9.13
N ALA A 478 10.79 -16.83 -9.37
CA ALA A 478 12.16 -16.76 -8.86
C ALA A 478 12.21 -16.84 -7.33
N THR A 479 11.30 -16.13 -6.63
CA THR A 479 11.34 -15.99 -5.16
C THR A 479 10.78 -17.22 -4.46
N ALA A 480 9.85 -17.94 -5.09
CA ALA A 480 9.26 -19.15 -4.54
C ALA A 480 10.33 -20.18 -4.14
N LEU A 481 11.42 -20.29 -4.90
CA LEU A 481 12.54 -21.16 -4.55
C LEU A 481 13.22 -20.78 -3.22
N ALA A 482 13.18 -19.51 -2.79
CA ALA A 482 13.72 -19.07 -1.49
C ALA A 482 12.86 -19.50 -0.29
N GLY A 483 11.69 -20.10 -0.54
CA GLY A 483 10.79 -20.57 0.52
C GLY A 483 10.01 -19.47 1.24
N GLN A 484 10.20 -18.20 0.87
CA GLN A 484 9.51 -17.04 1.43
C GLN A 484 9.62 -15.85 0.46
N PHE A 485 8.57 -15.04 0.37
CA PHE A 485 8.43 -13.88 -0.50
C PHE A 485 8.73 -12.56 0.20
N GLY A 486 8.40 -12.46 1.49
CA GLY A 486 8.46 -11.21 2.26
C GLY A 486 7.38 -10.21 1.85
N LEU A 487 7.35 -9.08 2.57
CA LEU A 487 6.29 -8.05 2.47
C LEU A 487 6.07 -7.51 1.06
N GLY A 488 7.11 -7.47 0.22
CA GLY A 488 7.04 -6.90 -1.13
C GLY A 488 6.39 -7.82 -2.18
N LEU A 489 6.47 -9.14 -1.98
CA LEU A 489 6.04 -10.15 -2.95
C LEU A 489 4.94 -11.07 -2.43
N SER A 490 4.60 -11.01 -1.14
CA SER A 490 3.59 -11.88 -0.55
C SER A 490 2.19 -11.72 -1.17
N ALA A 491 1.72 -10.48 -1.36
CA ALA A 491 0.43 -10.23 -2.00
C ALA A 491 0.40 -10.68 -3.49
N PRO A 492 1.37 -10.31 -4.32
CA PRO A 492 1.54 -10.86 -5.66
C PRO A 492 1.60 -12.40 -5.71
N ALA A 493 2.28 -13.03 -4.75
CA ALA A 493 2.39 -14.49 -4.65
C ALA A 493 1.07 -15.16 -4.25
N ALA A 494 0.22 -14.48 -3.48
CA ALA A 494 -1.10 -14.99 -3.10
C ALA A 494 -2.01 -15.28 -4.31
N TYR A 495 -1.82 -14.53 -5.41
CA TYR A 495 -2.65 -14.63 -6.61
C TYR A 495 -2.06 -15.51 -7.72
N ARG A 496 -0.77 -15.85 -7.63
CA ARG A 496 -0.06 -16.60 -8.69
C ARG A 496 -0.04 -18.08 -8.36
N GLN A 497 -0.51 -18.89 -9.30
CA GLN A 497 -0.35 -20.35 -9.27
C GLN A 497 0.84 -20.74 -10.14
N LEU A 498 1.89 -21.29 -9.55
CA LEU A 498 3.13 -21.74 -10.20
C LEU A 498 3.03 -23.22 -10.52
N SER A 499 3.42 -23.63 -11.73
CA SER A 499 3.54 -25.06 -12.02
C SER A 499 4.84 -25.62 -11.43
N ARG A 500 4.83 -26.89 -11.04
CA ARG A 500 6.06 -27.54 -10.57
C ARG A 500 7.15 -27.55 -11.65
N LYS A 501 6.76 -27.73 -12.92
CA LYS A 501 7.66 -27.69 -14.09
C LYS A 501 8.38 -26.35 -14.21
N GLU A 502 7.69 -25.25 -13.96
CA GLU A 502 8.26 -23.91 -13.96
C GLU A 502 9.35 -23.77 -12.88
N LEU A 503 9.07 -24.20 -11.65
CA LEU A 503 10.06 -24.15 -10.56
C LEU A 503 11.26 -25.07 -10.79
N GLN A 504 11.02 -26.28 -11.30
CA GLN A 504 12.08 -27.21 -11.67
C GLN A 504 12.96 -26.63 -12.78
N HIS A 505 12.37 -26.04 -13.82
CA HIS A 505 13.10 -25.39 -14.91
C HIS A 505 14.03 -24.27 -14.39
N VAL A 506 13.52 -23.39 -13.52
CA VAL A 506 14.34 -22.33 -12.91
C VAL A 506 15.51 -22.93 -12.12
N PHE A 507 15.25 -23.97 -11.33
CA PHE A 507 16.27 -24.64 -10.53
C PHE A 507 17.36 -25.28 -11.42
N ASP A 508 16.97 -26.05 -12.43
CA ASP A 508 17.89 -26.74 -13.34
C ASP A 508 18.74 -25.76 -14.16
N LYS A 509 18.13 -24.69 -14.66
CA LYS A 509 18.85 -23.64 -15.41
C LYS A 509 19.80 -22.84 -14.53
N THR A 510 19.43 -22.60 -13.27
CA THR A 510 20.30 -21.96 -12.27
C THR A 510 21.53 -22.83 -12.00
N LEU A 511 21.32 -24.15 -11.84
CA LEU A 511 22.40 -25.12 -11.68
C LEU A 511 23.35 -25.17 -12.88
N GLN A 512 22.78 -25.14 -14.10
CA GLN A 512 23.54 -25.10 -15.35
C GLN A 512 24.41 -23.83 -15.44
N GLN A 513 23.83 -22.66 -15.12
CA GLN A 513 24.55 -21.38 -15.16
C GLN A 513 25.72 -21.32 -14.17
N LEU A 514 25.61 -21.98 -13.02
CA LEU A 514 26.69 -22.05 -12.04
C LEU A 514 27.82 -23.03 -12.45
N GLY A 515 27.69 -23.71 -13.60
CA GLY A 515 28.70 -24.65 -14.11
C GLY A 515 28.76 -25.96 -13.32
N LEU A 516 27.67 -26.32 -12.62
CA LEU A 516 27.67 -27.42 -11.66
C LEU A 516 27.14 -28.73 -12.25
N PHE A 517 26.42 -28.69 -13.39
CA PHE A 517 25.76 -29.86 -13.98
C PHE A 517 25.59 -29.75 -15.50
N GLU A 518 25.84 -30.86 -16.22
CA GLU A 518 25.36 -31.05 -17.59
C GLU A 518 23.85 -31.38 -17.58
N PRO A 519 23.09 -30.97 -18.61
CA PRO A 519 21.65 -31.20 -18.66
C PRO A 519 21.36 -32.70 -18.63
N THR A 520 20.88 -33.19 -17.49
CA THR A 520 20.21 -34.47 -17.46
C THR A 520 18.89 -34.29 -18.21
N LEU A 521 18.65 -35.14 -19.22
CA LEU A 521 17.33 -35.29 -19.81
C LEU A 521 16.30 -35.39 -18.68
N PRO A 522 15.12 -34.77 -18.80
CA PRO A 522 14.13 -34.77 -17.74
C PRO A 522 13.85 -36.22 -17.36
N VAL A 523 14.36 -36.65 -16.20
CA VAL A 523 14.03 -37.97 -15.66
C VAL A 523 12.53 -37.89 -15.41
N ALA A 524 11.77 -38.69 -16.16
CA ALA A 524 10.35 -38.80 -15.92
C ALA A 524 10.17 -39.13 -14.44
N MET A 525 9.46 -38.26 -13.72
CA MET A 525 9.07 -38.51 -12.35
C MET A 525 8.46 -39.92 -12.27
N PRO A 526 8.86 -40.75 -11.30
CA PRO A 526 8.27 -42.07 -11.16
C PRO A 526 6.75 -41.96 -11.09
N VAL A 527 6.08 -42.82 -11.87
CA VAL A 527 4.63 -42.82 -12.18
C VAL A 527 3.74 -42.92 -10.92
N ASN A 528 4.32 -43.22 -9.76
CA ASN A 528 3.61 -43.32 -8.48
C ASN A 528 3.36 -41.97 -7.77
N ALA A 529 3.58 -40.83 -8.42
CA ALA A 529 3.41 -39.48 -7.84
C ALA A 529 1.95 -38.98 -7.75
N ASN A 530 0.98 -39.89 -7.50
CA ASN A 530 -0.45 -39.59 -7.38
C ASN A 530 -0.80 -38.60 -6.24
N HIS A 531 0.15 -38.30 -5.35
CA HIS A 531 -0.03 -37.43 -4.19
C HIS A 531 0.65 -36.05 -4.33
N THR A 532 1.29 -35.75 -5.47
CA THR A 532 1.99 -34.47 -5.67
C THR A 532 1.06 -33.43 -6.32
N SER A 533 0.76 -32.34 -5.61
CA SER A 533 0.06 -31.20 -6.22
C SER A 533 0.86 -30.70 -7.43
N ALA A 534 0.23 -30.65 -8.60
CA ALA A 534 0.85 -30.17 -9.83
C ALA A 534 1.27 -28.68 -9.77
N SER A 535 0.77 -27.95 -8.77
CA SER A 535 0.98 -26.52 -8.62
C SER A 535 1.25 -26.07 -7.19
N VAL A 536 1.98 -24.96 -7.08
CA VAL A 536 2.35 -24.26 -5.85
C VAL A 536 1.78 -22.85 -5.91
N GLY A 537 1.41 -22.25 -4.79
CA GLY A 537 0.87 -20.89 -4.76
C GLY A 537 -0.65 -20.86 -4.64
N SER A 538 -1.29 -20.03 -5.46
CA SER A 538 -2.75 -19.84 -5.45
C SER A 538 -3.50 -21.16 -5.74
N ALA A 539 -4.21 -21.70 -4.74
CA ALA A 539 -5.14 -22.83 -4.91
C ALA A 539 -6.51 -22.39 -5.48
N VAL A 540 -6.69 -21.10 -5.73
CA VAL A 540 -7.96 -20.49 -6.15
C VAL A 540 -7.98 -20.22 -7.65
N ALA A 541 -6.82 -20.12 -8.30
CA ALA A 541 -6.76 -19.83 -9.72
C ALA A 541 -7.35 -21.00 -10.51
N GLN A 542 -8.24 -20.67 -11.45
CA GLN A 542 -8.86 -21.59 -12.39
C GLN A 542 -8.41 -21.28 -13.83
N PRO A 543 -8.33 -22.30 -14.71
CA PRO A 543 -7.96 -22.10 -16.10
C PRO A 543 -9.13 -21.48 -16.92
N PRO A 544 -8.90 -20.98 -18.15
CA PRO A 544 -9.94 -20.33 -18.96
C PRO A 544 -11.21 -21.17 -19.17
N GLU A 545 -11.05 -22.49 -19.31
CA GLU A 545 -12.14 -23.44 -19.60
C GLU A 545 -13.19 -23.46 -18.48
N PHE A 546 -12.78 -23.17 -17.24
CA PHE A 546 -13.67 -23.02 -16.09
C PHE A 546 -14.64 -21.83 -16.24
N PHE A 547 -14.20 -20.75 -16.89
CA PHE A 547 -15.09 -19.59 -17.13
C PHE A 547 -15.94 -19.79 -18.38
N GLN A 548 -15.42 -20.52 -19.38
CA GLN A 548 -16.13 -20.79 -20.63
C GLN A 548 -17.43 -21.56 -20.40
N SER A 549 -17.42 -22.54 -19.50
CA SER A 549 -18.61 -23.26 -19.05
C SER A 549 -19.63 -22.30 -18.43
N ILE A 550 -19.20 -21.43 -17.51
CA ILE A 550 -20.08 -20.47 -16.82
C ILE A 550 -20.73 -19.50 -17.82
N PHE A 551 -19.96 -18.94 -18.74
CA PHE A 551 -20.52 -18.07 -19.78
C PHE A 551 -21.51 -18.80 -20.69
N SER A 552 -21.25 -20.08 -20.98
CA SER A 552 -22.16 -20.90 -21.80
C SER A 552 -23.46 -21.21 -21.06
N ASP A 553 -23.39 -21.57 -19.77
CA ASP A 553 -24.55 -21.79 -18.91
C ASP A 553 -25.41 -20.51 -18.81
N ILE A 554 -24.79 -19.36 -18.60
CA ILE A 554 -25.48 -18.07 -18.56
C ILE A 554 -26.23 -17.81 -19.88
N ARG A 555 -25.55 -17.95 -21.03
CA ARG A 555 -26.17 -17.74 -22.35
C ARG A 555 -27.28 -18.75 -22.66
N GLN A 556 -27.14 -20.00 -22.23
CA GLN A 556 -28.20 -21.00 -22.40
C GLN A 556 -29.45 -20.63 -21.59
N ASN A 557 -29.26 -20.20 -20.33
CA ASN A 557 -30.35 -19.81 -19.45
C ASN A 557 -31.04 -18.50 -19.87
N MET A 558 -30.35 -17.64 -20.63
CA MET A 558 -30.95 -16.43 -21.20
C MET A 558 -32.06 -16.73 -22.21
N ARG A 559 -31.92 -17.79 -23.02
CA ARG A 559 -32.78 -18.04 -24.19
C ARG A 559 -34.27 -18.17 -23.86
N SER A 560 -34.62 -18.89 -22.79
CA SER A 560 -36.02 -19.11 -22.41
C SER A 560 -36.68 -17.82 -21.93
N SER A 561 -35.98 -17.06 -21.10
CA SER A 561 -36.49 -15.78 -20.58
C SER A 561 -36.55 -14.72 -21.68
N GLN A 562 -35.59 -14.71 -22.60
CA GLN A 562 -35.59 -13.84 -23.77
C GLN A 562 -36.80 -14.10 -24.68
N ALA A 563 -37.06 -15.36 -25.03
CA ALA A 563 -38.18 -15.72 -25.91
C ALA A 563 -39.54 -15.31 -25.33
N GLU A 564 -39.72 -15.42 -24.00
CA GLU A 564 -40.95 -14.99 -23.32
C GLU A 564 -41.14 -13.46 -23.37
N ILE A 565 -40.05 -12.70 -23.23
CA ILE A 565 -40.04 -11.25 -23.32
C ILE A 565 -40.30 -10.78 -24.76
N GLU A 566 -39.66 -11.42 -25.76
CA GLU A 566 -39.84 -11.10 -27.18
C GLU A 566 -41.25 -11.40 -27.68
N ALA A 567 -41.88 -12.46 -27.17
CA ALA A 567 -43.26 -12.83 -27.51
C ALA A 567 -44.31 -11.98 -26.79
N TRP A 568 -43.91 -11.07 -25.89
CA TRP A 568 -44.85 -10.23 -25.16
C TRP A 568 -45.52 -9.20 -26.07
N GLN A 569 -46.82 -9.00 -25.82
CA GLN A 569 -47.65 -8.03 -26.51
C GLN A 569 -48.37 -7.19 -25.46
N SER A 570 -48.59 -5.90 -25.73
CA SER A 570 -49.06 -4.92 -24.74
C SER A 570 -50.38 -5.27 -24.04
N TYR A 571 -51.21 -6.12 -24.64
CA TYR A 571 -52.48 -6.59 -24.06
C TYR A 571 -52.34 -7.82 -23.15
N LYS A 572 -51.17 -8.48 -23.10
CA LYS A 572 -50.89 -9.60 -22.19
C LYS A 572 -50.28 -9.10 -20.87
N PRO A 573 -50.45 -9.84 -19.76
CA PRO A 573 -49.75 -9.52 -18.51
C PRO A 573 -48.25 -9.33 -18.74
N PHE A 574 -47.68 -8.29 -18.13
CA PHE A 574 -46.26 -7.99 -18.28
C PHE A 574 -45.40 -9.14 -17.72
N PRO A 575 -44.41 -9.65 -18.47
CA PRO A 575 -43.63 -10.84 -18.11
C PRO A 575 -42.55 -10.48 -17.08
N ALA A 576 -42.97 -10.04 -15.89
CA ALA A 576 -42.08 -9.50 -14.86
C ALA A 576 -41.03 -10.51 -14.37
N ASP A 577 -41.40 -11.79 -14.23
CA ASP A 577 -40.49 -12.82 -13.75
C ASP A 577 -39.46 -13.23 -14.83
N ALA A 578 -39.87 -13.27 -16.11
CA ALA A 578 -38.94 -13.49 -17.22
C ALA A 578 -37.97 -12.32 -17.38
N LEU A 579 -38.46 -11.08 -17.32
CA LEU A 579 -37.63 -9.88 -17.31
C LEU A 579 -36.62 -9.91 -16.16
N LEU A 580 -37.08 -10.27 -14.96
CA LEU A 580 -36.23 -10.37 -13.79
C LEU A 580 -35.08 -11.34 -14.04
N ARG A 581 -35.38 -12.57 -14.46
CA ARG A 581 -34.37 -13.60 -14.74
C ARG A 581 -33.41 -13.18 -15.86
N PHE A 582 -33.95 -12.65 -16.96
CA PHE A 582 -33.15 -12.23 -18.11
C PHE A 582 -32.19 -11.08 -17.75
N SER A 583 -32.69 -10.04 -17.06
CA SER A 583 -31.88 -8.91 -16.61
C SER A 583 -30.77 -9.34 -15.64
N GLN A 584 -31.06 -10.26 -14.73
CA GLN A 584 -30.08 -10.82 -13.81
C GLN A 584 -28.98 -11.62 -14.52
N LEU A 585 -29.34 -12.44 -15.52
CA LEU A 585 -28.39 -13.21 -16.32
C LEU A 585 -27.49 -12.31 -17.18
N ILE A 586 -28.05 -11.29 -17.84
CA ILE A 586 -27.27 -10.30 -18.60
C ILE A 586 -26.30 -9.57 -17.67
N SER A 587 -26.78 -9.13 -16.51
CA SER A 587 -25.93 -8.39 -15.56
C SER A 587 -24.80 -9.28 -15.01
N ALA A 588 -25.07 -10.57 -14.79
CA ALA A 588 -24.04 -11.54 -14.41
C ALA A 588 -23.02 -11.81 -15.52
N HIS A 589 -23.47 -11.93 -16.77
CA HIS A 589 -22.60 -12.06 -17.95
C HIS A 589 -21.62 -10.88 -18.04
N GLU A 590 -22.15 -9.66 -17.99
CA GLU A 590 -21.35 -8.44 -18.11
C GLU A 590 -20.45 -8.21 -16.89
N LEU A 591 -20.91 -8.54 -15.68
CA LEU A 591 -20.11 -8.36 -14.46
C LEU A 591 -18.93 -9.33 -14.43
N LEU A 592 -19.13 -10.58 -14.83
CA LEU A 592 -18.05 -11.56 -14.95
C LEU A 592 -17.04 -11.14 -16.03
N GLY A 593 -17.50 -10.68 -17.19
CA GLY A 593 -16.64 -10.14 -18.25
C GLY A 593 -15.85 -8.92 -17.80
N TRP A 594 -16.47 -8.01 -17.06
CA TRP A 594 -15.80 -6.86 -16.46
C TRP A 594 -14.73 -7.28 -15.45
N GLN A 595 -15.02 -8.20 -14.54
CA GLN A 595 -14.02 -8.65 -13.55
C GLN A 595 -12.84 -9.38 -14.20
N LEU A 596 -13.11 -10.26 -15.16
CA LEU A 596 -12.06 -10.99 -15.89
C LEU A 596 -11.22 -10.05 -16.77
N SER A 597 -11.76 -8.94 -17.25
CA SER A 597 -10.99 -7.97 -18.05
C SER A 597 -10.19 -6.96 -17.23
N THR A 598 -10.49 -6.82 -15.94
CA THR A 598 -9.90 -5.80 -15.06
C THR A 598 -9.03 -6.34 -13.94
N GLY A 599 -9.19 -7.61 -13.59
CA GLY A 599 -8.60 -8.18 -12.37
C GLY A 599 -9.12 -7.52 -11.10
N ALA A 600 -10.30 -6.87 -11.16
CA ALA A 600 -10.93 -6.25 -10.00
C ALA A 600 -11.24 -7.27 -8.90
N ARG A 601 -11.27 -6.80 -7.64
CA ARG A 601 -11.85 -7.61 -6.57
C ARG A 601 -13.36 -7.72 -6.76
N PRO A 602 -14.00 -8.75 -6.17
CA PRO A 602 -15.45 -8.87 -6.12
C PRO A 602 -16.11 -7.59 -5.63
N VAL A 603 -17.02 -7.05 -6.45
CA VAL A 603 -17.75 -5.82 -6.15
C VAL A 603 -18.56 -6.00 -4.86
N GLY A 604 -18.36 -5.09 -3.91
CA GLY A 604 -19.10 -5.04 -2.66
C GLY A 604 -19.49 -3.61 -2.26
N PRO A 605 -20.08 -3.42 -1.06
CA PRO A 605 -20.71 -2.15 -0.67
C PRO A 605 -19.77 -0.94 -0.56
N ARG A 606 -18.45 -1.17 -0.53
CA ARG A 606 -17.42 -0.12 -0.44
C ARG A 606 -16.58 -0.02 -1.72
N SER A 607 -16.91 -0.80 -2.74
CA SER A 607 -16.25 -0.72 -4.04
C SER A 607 -16.72 0.54 -4.77
N GLY A 608 -15.88 1.05 -5.67
CA GLY A 608 -16.21 2.18 -6.53
C GLY A 608 -15.58 2.00 -7.90
N ASN A 609 -16.23 2.49 -8.94
CA ASN A 609 -15.74 2.41 -10.31
C ASN A 609 -16.29 3.55 -11.16
N GLN A 610 -15.44 4.11 -12.03
CA GLN A 610 -15.85 5.07 -13.05
C GLN A 610 -15.24 4.72 -14.41
N LEU A 611 -16.07 4.64 -15.44
CA LEU A 611 -15.68 4.29 -16.81
C LEU A 611 -15.30 5.54 -17.60
N GLY A 612 -14.03 5.64 -17.99
CA GLY A 612 -13.56 6.61 -18.96
C GLY A 612 -13.71 6.12 -20.41
N GLN A 613 -12.99 6.76 -21.35
CA GLN A 613 -12.97 6.35 -22.75
C GLN A 613 -12.04 5.15 -23.01
N LYS A 614 -10.80 5.22 -22.49
CA LYS A 614 -9.77 4.19 -22.67
C LYS A 614 -9.34 3.56 -21.35
N MET A 615 -9.52 4.30 -20.27
CA MET A 615 -9.15 3.91 -18.91
C MET A 615 -10.40 3.93 -18.03
N GLN A 616 -10.34 3.24 -16.91
CA GLN A 616 -11.34 3.27 -15.85
C GLN A 616 -10.64 3.41 -14.50
N TRP A 617 -11.30 4.11 -13.59
CA TRP A 617 -10.90 4.14 -12.19
C TRP A 617 -11.60 3.01 -11.45
N VAL A 618 -10.85 2.27 -10.63
CA VAL A 618 -11.35 1.17 -9.80
C VAL A 618 -10.86 1.35 -8.38
N HIS A 619 -11.79 1.26 -7.44
CA HIS A 619 -11.57 1.26 -6.01
C HIS A 619 -12.10 -0.07 -5.44
N ASP A 620 -11.20 -0.98 -5.12
CA ASP A 620 -11.58 -2.33 -4.68
C ASP A 620 -12.05 -2.33 -3.21
N LYS A 621 -11.26 -1.71 -2.30
CA LYS A 621 -11.54 -1.63 -0.86
C LYS A 621 -10.59 -0.69 -0.10
N ASN A 622 -11.07 -0.12 1.01
CA ASN A 622 -10.23 0.40 2.08
C ASN A 622 -9.77 -0.75 3.00
N SER A 623 -8.49 -1.09 2.98
CA SER A 623 -7.89 -1.94 4.00
C SER A 623 -7.34 -1.08 5.15
N ALA A 624 -7.12 -1.64 6.34
CA ALA A 624 -6.41 -0.96 7.42
C ALA A 624 -4.97 -0.54 7.02
N ARG A 625 -4.45 -1.09 5.91
CA ARG A 625 -3.11 -0.80 5.36
C ARG A 625 -3.13 0.23 4.22
N GLY A 626 -4.30 0.73 3.80
CA GLY A 626 -4.43 1.74 2.74
C GLY A 626 -5.65 1.57 1.84
N ILE A 627 -5.92 2.62 1.04
CA ILE A 627 -6.93 2.70 -0.01
C ILE A 627 -6.40 1.99 -1.27
N GLU A 628 -7.02 0.90 -1.71
CA GLU A 628 -6.66 0.22 -2.95
C GLU A 628 -7.46 0.81 -4.14
N SER A 629 -7.01 1.96 -4.65
CA SER A 629 -7.53 2.59 -5.87
C SER A 629 -6.51 2.62 -6.98
N ARG A 630 -6.96 2.45 -8.23
CA ARG A 630 -6.09 2.45 -9.42
C ARG A 630 -6.83 2.91 -10.68
N VAL A 631 -6.05 3.32 -11.67
CA VAL A 631 -6.53 3.62 -13.02
C VAL A 631 -5.97 2.54 -13.96
N ILE A 632 -6.86 1.82 -14.62
CA ILE A 632 -6.53 0.67 -15.48
C ILE A 632 -7.19 0.80 -16.85
N PRO A 633 -6.67 0.18 -17.92
CA PRO A 633 -7.37 0.09 -19.19
C PRO A 633 -8.75 -0.53 -19.05
N ILE A 634 -9.63 -0.15 -19.97
CA ILE A 634 -10.86 -0.87 -20.23
C ILE A 634 -10.90 -1.31 -21.69
N LEU A 635 -11.30 -2.57 -21.92
CA LEU A 635 -11.51 -3.06 -23.27
C LEU A 635 -12.75 -2.37 -23.88
N PRO A 636 -12.65 -1.84 -25.12
CA PRO A 636 -13.77 -1.13 -25.76
C PRO A 636 -15.06 -1.94 -25.77
N ASN A 637 -14.98 -3.24 -26.08
CA ASN A 637 -16.17 -4.09 -26.16
C ASN A 637 -16.86 -4.28 -24.80
N VAL A 638 -16.08 -4.36 -23.71
CA VAL A 638 -16.64 -4.45 -22.34
C VAL A 638 -17.29 -3.12 -21.96
N ARG A 639 -16.62 -2.01 -22.25
CA ARG A 639 -17.15 -0.66 -22.01
C ARG A 639 -18.47 -0.42 -22.73
N GLU A 640 -18.51 -0.66 -24.04
CA GLU A 640 -19.72 -0.44 -24.83
C GLU A 640 -20.85 -1.37 -24.37
N SER A 641 -20.54 -2.62 -24.05
CA SER A 641 -21.55 -3.57 -23.56
C SER A 641 -22.18 -3.12 -22.23
N ILE A 642 -21.37 -2.65 -21.27
CA ILE A 642 -21.89 -2.08 -20.01
C ILE A 642 -22.73 -0.82 -20.26
N LYS A 643 -22.31 0.06 -21.19
CA LYS A 643 -23.09 1.25 -21.56
C LYS A 643 -24.44 0.88 -22.18
N SER A 644 -24.46 -0.11 -23.06
CA SER A 644 -25.70 -0.63 -23.66
C SER A 644 -26.61 -1.25 -22.60
N LEU A 645 -26.07 -1.98 -21.63
CA LEU A 645 -26.83 -2.48 -20.47
C LEU A 645 -27.50 -1.34 -19.69
N HIS A 646 -26.78 -0.26 -19.39
CA HIS A 646 -27.36 0.89 -18.67
C HIS A 646 -28.48 1.58 -19.45
N ARG A 647 -28.32 1.70 -20.78
CA ARG A 647 -29.38 2.21 -21.67
C ARG A 647 -30.59 1.28 -21.67
N TRP A 648 -30.36 -0.02 -21.79
CA TRP A 648 -31.41 -1.02 -21.78
C TRP A 648 -32.19 -1.06 -20.47
N HIS A 649 -31.52 -0.94 -19.31
CA HIS A 649 -32.22 -0.79 -18.02
C HIS A 649 -33.10 0.46 -17.96
N SER A 650 -32.66 1.56 -18.55
CA SER A 650 -33.47 2.79 -18.62
C SER A 650 -34.70 2.59 -19.50
N LEU A 651 -34.57 1.88 -20.62
CA LEU A 651 -35.69 1.50 -21.49
C LEU A 651 -36.65 0.53 -20.80
N ILE A 652 -36.15 -0.47 -20.07
CA ILE A 652 -36.98 -1.39 -19.29
C ILE A 652 -37.83 -0.64 -18.27
N ILE A 653 -37.26 0.34 -17.56
CA ILE A 653 -38.01 1.15 -16.59
C ILE A 653 -39.16 1.88 -17.29
N HIS A 654 -38.91 2.43 -18.48
CA HIS A 654 -39.93 3.10 -19.28
C HIS A 654 -41.02 2.13 -19.76
N VAL A 655 -40.64 0.99 -20.35
CA VAL A 655 -41.57 -0.03 -20.86
C VAL A 655 -42.42 -0.61 -19.72
N ALA A 656 -41.81 -0.98 -18.60
CA ALA A 656 -42.51 -1.48 -17.41
C ALA A 656 -43.50 -0.45 -16.87
N SER A 657 -43.13 0.83 -16.85
CA SER A 657 -44.03 1.92 -16.43
C SER A 657 -45.25 2.04 -17.34
N SER A 658 -45.07 1.90 -18.66
CA SER A 658 -46.19 1.91 -19.61
C SER A 658 -47.16 0.73 -19.42
N ALA A 659 -46.67 -0.38 -18.86
CA ALA A 659 -47.46 -1.56 -18.48
C ALA A 659 -47.96 -1.53 -17.02
N ASN A 660 -47.94 -0.37 -16.34
CA ASN A 660 -48.31 -0.20 -14.92
C ASN A 660 -47.48 -1.03 -13.93
N VAL A 661 -46.25 -1.41 -14.30
CA VAL A 661 -45.29 -2.10 -13.42
C VAL A 661 -44.22 -1.12 -12.96
N ALA A 662 -44.25 -0.75 -11.68
CA ALA A 662 -43.28 0.18 -11.11
C ALA A 662 -41.94 -0.52 -10.80
N ILE A 663 -40.86 0.01 -11.39
CA ILE A 663 -39.47 -0.35 -11.06
C ILE A 663 -38.84 0.82 -10.31
N GLY A 664 -38.44 0.61 -9.05
CA GLY A 664 -37.72 1.60 -8.27
C GLY A 664 -36.23 1.56 -8.59
N ASP A 665 -35.67 2.67 -9.10
CA ASP A 665 -34.23 2.80 -9.33
C ASP A 665 -33.52 3.30 -8.05
N GLN A 666 -32.62 2.47 -7.53
CA GLN A 666 -31.82 2.70 -6.33
C GLN A 666 -30.32 2.51 -6.63
N ARG A 667 -29.93 2.59 -7.90
CA ARG A 667 -28.51 2.61 -8.29
C ARG A 667 -27.81 3.83 -7.68
N THR A 668 -26.51 3.72 -7.44
CA THR A 668 -25.70 4.83 -6.93
C THR A 668 -24.72 5.30 -7.98
N ASP A 669 -24.39 6.60 -7.98
CA ASP A 669 -23.38 7.18 -8.91
C ASP A 669 -21.93 6.77 -8.58
N ARG A 670 -21.75 5.72 -7.76
CA ARG A 670 -20.44 5.21 -7.34
C ARG A 670 -19.92 4.08 -8.22
N LEU A 671 -20.82 3.38 -8.90
CA LEU A 671 -20.51 2.14 -9.63
C LEU A 671 -21.10 2.22 -11.03
N ASP A 672 -20.22 2.33 -12.02
CA ASP A 672 -20.60 2.18 -13.42
C ASP A 672 -20.68 0.70 -13.86
N THR A 673 -20.48 -0.26 -12.95
CA THR A 673 -20.63 -1.71 -13.21
C THR A 673 -22.11 -2.10 -13.42
N PRO A 674 -22.40 -3.31 -13.95
CA PRO A 674 -23.77 -3.80 -14.11
C PRO A 674 -24.65 -3.65 -12.87
N ALA A 675 -25.95 -3.46 -13.07
CA ALA A 675 -26.95 -3.31 -12.01
C ALA A 675 -27.76 -4.59 -11.79
N TRP A 676 -28.35 -4.75 -10.62
CA TRP A 676 -29.12 -5.91 -10.21
C TRP A 676 -30.60 -5.58 -10.07
N LEU A 677 -31.44 -6.20 -10.90
CA LEU A 677 -32.89 -6.17 -10.77
C LEU A 677 -33.34 -7.27 -9.82
N PHE A 678 -34.14 -6.95 -8.80
CA PHE A 678 -34.66 -7.94 -7.85
C PHE A 678 -36.05 -7.61 -7.34
N LYS A 679 -36.74 -8.62 -6.81
CA LYS A 679 -38.04 -8.50 -6.15
C LYS A 679 -37.88 -8.72 -4.64
N PRO A 680 -38.06 -7.69 -3.79
CA PRO A 680 -37.94 -7.83 -2.35
C PRO A 680 -39.08 -8.69 -1.77
N GLN A 681 -38.77 -9.52 -0.76
CA GLN A 681 -39.73 -10.47 -0.17
C GLN A 681 -41.00 -9.82 0.40
N ARG A 682 -40.91 -8.59 0.91
CA ARG A 682 -42.03 -7.84 1.51
C ARG A 682 -42.58 -6.72 0.60
N GLY A 683 -42.14 -6.63 -0.65
CA GLY A 683 -42.54 -5.56 -1.57
C GLY A 683 -43.15 -6.11 -2.86
N LYS A 684 -44.18 -5.42 -3.36
CA LYS A 684 -44.80 -5.72 -4.67
C LYS A 684 -44.06 -5.11 -5.87
N LYS A 685 -43.07 -4.25 -5.63
CA LYS A 685 -42.35 -3.49 -6.67
C LYS A 685 -40.99 -4.11 -6.96
N LEU A 686 -40.59 -4.09 -8.22
CA LEU A 686 -39.24 -4.46 -8.63
C LEU A 686 -38.28 -3.32 -8.27
N ILE A 687 -37.04 -3.65 -7.90
CA ILE A 687 -36.02 -2.68 -7.53
C ILE A 687 -34.77 -2.95 -8.35
N LEU A 688 -34.24 -1.90 -9.00
CA LEU A 688 -32.94 -1.90 -9.66
C LEU A 688 -31.92 -1.24 -8.72
N ARG A 689 -30.80 -1.89 -8.43
CA ARG A 689 -29.72 -1.35 -7.59
C ARG A 689 -28.36 -1.73 -8.14
N ASP A 690 -27.28 -1.24 -7.54
CA ASP A 690 -25.94 -1.69 -7.92
C ASP A 690 -25.77 -3.20 -7.67
N MET A 691 -25.13 -3.90 -8.61
CA MET A 691 -24.86 -5.32 -8.48
C MET A 691 -23.64 -5.58 -7.61
N HIS A 692 -23.76 -6.55 -6.70
CA HIS A 692 -22.67 -7.06 -5.88
C HIS A 692 -22.33 -8.49 -6.27
N TRP A 693 -21.12 -8.95 -5.92
CA TRP A 693 -20.71 -10.32 -6.20
C TRP A 693 -21.60 -11.38 -5.52
N SER A 694 -22.19 -11.07 -4.36
CA SER A 694 -23.14 -11.98 -3.71
C SER A 694 -24.38 -12.26 -4.57
N ASP A 695 -24.73 -11.37 -5.51
CA ASP A 695 -25.89 -11.54 -6.37
C ASP A 695 -25.63 -12.61 -7.44
N LEU A 696 -24.40 -12.74 -7.94
CA LEU A 696 -24.04 -13.86 -8.83
C LEU A 696 -24.26 -15.22 -8.17
N SER A 697 -24.03 -15.32 -6.86
CA SER A 697 -24.22 -16.58 -6.14
C SER A 697 -25.69 -17.02 -6.03
N THR A 698 -26.66 -16.12 -6.30
CA THR A 698 -28.09 -16.48 -6.30
C THR A 698 -28.55 -17.15 -7.59
N LEU A 699 -27.76 -17.09 -8.67
CA LEU A 699 -28.14 -17.59 -10.01
C LEU A 699 -27.97 -19.11 -10.20
N GLN A 700 -27.65 -19.85 -9.15
CA GLN A 700 -27.44 -21.30 -9.20
C GLN A 700 -26.45 -21.77 -10.29
N LEU A 701 -25.42 -20.97 -10.58
CA LEU A 701 -24.36 -21.32 -11.53
C LEU A 701 -23.43 -22.36 -10.89
N SER A 702 -23.63 -23.63 -11.22
CA SER A 702 -23.04 -24.82 -10.57
C SER A 702 -21.55 -24.73 -10.29
N GLN A 703 -20.75 -24.23 -11.24
CA GLN A 703 -19.30 -24.11 -11.09
C GLN A 703 -18.86 -22.89 -10.25
N LEU A 704 -19.64 -21.80 -10.28
CA LEU A 704 -19.29 -20.56 -9.58
C LEU A 704 -19.65 -20.59 -8.09
N ILE A 705 -20.73 -21.29 -7.71
CA ILE A 705 -21.22 -21.36 -6.32
C ILE A 705 -20.16 -21.93 -5.37
N ASN A 706 -19.46 -22.98 -5.80
CA ASN A 706 -18.46 -23.67 -4.98
C ASN A 706 -17.09 -22.98 -5.02
N SER A 707 -16.95 -21.92 -5.81
CA SER A 707 -15.68 -21.26 -6.03
C SER A 707 -15.46 -20.08 -5.08
N PRO A 708 -14.22 -19.83 -4.63
CA PRO A 708 -13.91 -18.66 -3.84
C PRO A 708 -14.24 -17.36 -4.59
N ARG A 709 -14.74 -16.34 -3.90
CA ARG A 709 -15.21 -15.09 -4.53
C ARG A 709 -14.16 -14.41 -5.42
N ASN A 710 -12.87 -14.50 -5.07
CA ASN A 710 -11.79 -13.85 -5.81
C ASN A 710 -11.27 -14.67 -7.01
N VAL A 711 -11.93 -15.78 -7.40
CA VAL A 711 -11.46 -16.71 -8.45
C VAL A 711 -11.01 -15.99 -9.73
N ALA A 712 -11.82 -15.06 -10.24
CA ALA A 712 -11.51 -14.28 -11.45
C ALA A 712 -10.18 -13.52 -11.36
N ARG A 713 -9.89 -12.92 -10.20
CA ARG A 713 -8.65 -12.16 -9.98
C ARG A 713 -7.42 -13.05 -9.88
N HIS A 714 -7.53 -14.21 -9.22
CA HIS A 714 -6.43 -15.17 -9.13
C HIS A 714 -6.10 -15.76 -10.52
N SER A 715 -7.13 -16.12 -11.28
CA SER A 715 -7.01 -16.60 -12.66
C SER A 715 -6.39 -15.55 -13.59
N PHE A 716 -6.90 -14.32 -13.55
CA PHE A 716 -6.36 -13.18 -14.29
C PHE A 716 -4.87 -12.96 -14.01
N ALA A 717 -4.48 -12.91 -12.73
CA ALA A 717 -3.10 -12.71 -12.33
C ALA A 717 -2.19 -13.85 -12.81
N SER A 718 -2.65 -15.10 -12.67
CA SER A 718 -1.86 -16.27 -13.07
C SER A 718 -1.69 -16.36 -14.59
N TYR A 719 -2.71 -16.01 -15.37
CA TYR A 719 -2.66 -16.07 -16.82
C TYR A 719 -1.79 -14.97 -17.46
N LEU A 720 -1.94 -13.72 -16.98
CA LEU A 720 -1.28 -12.57 -17.61
C LEU A 720 0.22 -12.51 -17.36
N ARG A 721 0.72 -13.07 -16.24
CA ARG A 721 2.15 -13.03 -15.93
C ARG A 721 3.04 -13.79 -16.90
N ASN A 722 2.47 -14.71 -17.69
CA ASN A 722 3.19 -15.40 -18.74
C ASN A 722 3.20 -14.61 -20.07
N ARG A 723 2.53 -13.46 -20.15
CA ARG A 723 2.26 -12.73 -21.42
C ARG A 723 2.66 -11.27 -21.40
N ILE A 724 2.65 -10.65 -20.23
CA ILE A 724 2.99 -9.22 -20.04
C ILE A 724 3.90 -9.07 -18.83
N SER A 725 4.54 -7.90 -18.73
CA SER A 725 5.50 -7.64 -17.65
C SER A 725 4.86 -7.65 -16.25
N ASP A 726 5.63 -8.11 -15.25
CA ASP A 726 5.21 -8.14 -13.84
C ASP A 726 4.68 -6.79 -13.36
N ALA A 727 5.35 -5.70 -13.76
CA ALA A 727 4.97 -4.34 -13.41
C ALA A 727 3.57 -3.97 -13.95
N GLN A 728 3.23 -4.40 -15.16
CA GLN A 728 1.89 -4.16 -15.72
C GLN A 728 0.82 -4.98 -15.00
N VAL A 729 1.08 -6.26 -14.71
CA VAL A 729 0.13 -7.09 -13.95
C VAL A 729 -0.10 -6.50 -12.56
N ASP A 730 0.96 -6.10 -11.86
CA ASP A 730 0.86 -5.52 -10.53
C ASP A 730 0.19 -4.15 -10.53
N ALA A 731 0.40 -3.32 -11.56
CA ALA A 731 -0.34 -2.09 -11.75
C ALA A 731 -1.84 -2.36 -11.95
N MET A 732 -2.19 -3.35 -12.78
CA MET A 732 -3.57 -3.81 -12.99
C MET A 732 -4.23 -4.31 -11.71
N LEU A 733 -3.45 -4.93 -10.82
CA LEU A 733 -3.94 -5.43 -9.53
C LEU A 733 -3.83 -4.40 -8.40
N GLY A 734 -3.24 -3.23 -8.63
CA GLY A 734 -3.06 -2.22 -7.58
C GLY A 734 -2.04 -2.64 -6.51
N HIS A 735 -1.11 -3.52 -6.84
CA HIS A 735 0.01 -3.88 -5.96
C HIS A 735 1.15 -2.85 -6.04
N ALA A 736 0.84 -1.54 -6.23
CA ALA A 736 1.82 -0.49 -6.48
C ALA A 736 3.00 -0.54 -5.49
N ARG A 737 4.19 -0.88 -6.00
CA ARG A 737 5.38 -1.17 -5.19
C ARG A 737 6.25 0.09 -5.17
N HIS A 738 6.45 0.69 -3.99
CA HIS A 738 7.23 1.93 -3.80
C HIS A 738 8.75 1.65 -3.93
N GLY A 739 9.26 1.38 -5.13
CA GLY A 739 10.69 1.13 -5.37
C GLY A 739 11.31 -0.03 -4.58
N ARG A 740 10.50 -1.00 -4.13
CA ARG A 740 10.92 -2.12 -3.26
C ARG A 740 11.12 -3.45 -4.01
N MET A 741 10.95 -3.51 -5.32
CA MET A 741 11.17 -4.76 -6.06
C MET A 741 12.66 -5.08 -6.23
N LEU A 742 12.97 -6.37 -6.28
CA LEU A 742 14.32 -6.91 -6.48
C LEU A 742 14.86 -6.69 -7.90
N SER A 743 13.98 -6.39 -8.87
CA SER A 743 14.28 -6.32 -10.31
C SER A 743 13.80 -5.03 -10.99
N SER A 744 13.03 -4.17 -10.30
CA SER A 744 12.35 -3.04 -10.93
C SER A 744 12.18 -1.84 -9.98
N PRO A 745 12.94 -0.75 -10.18
CA PRO A 745 12.59 0.56 -9.63
C PRO A 745 11.34 1.17 -10.32
N ARG A 746 10.86 0.58 -11.42
CA ARG A 746 9.86 1.13 -12.34
C ARG A 746 8.40 0.84 -11.96
N SER A 747 8.12 0.26 -10.80
CA SER A 747 6.75 0.00 -10.34
C SER A 747 5.94 1.25 -9.98
N GLU A 748 6.54 2.44 -10.11
CA GLU A 748 5.89 3.76 -10.04
C GLU A 748 5.59 4.35 -11.43
N THR A 749 6.00 3.68 -12.52
CA THR A 749 5.74 4.18 -13.88
C THR A 749 4.24 4.01 -14.17
N PRO A 750 3.50 5.06 -14.54
CA PRO A 750 2.17 4.90 -15.10
C PRO A 750 2.22 3.88 -16.25
N LEU A 751 1.18 3.08 -16.43
CA LEU A 751 1.08 2.06 -17.49
C LEU A 751 1.65 2.62 -18.80
N ASP A 752 2.82 2.11 -19.18
CA ASP A 752 3.62 2.67 -20.25
C ASP A 752 2.82 2.65 -21.56
N MET A 753 2.58 3.83 -22.14
CA MET A 753 1.79 4.00 -23.36
C MET A 753 2.40 3.20 -24.52
N GLN A 754 3.71 2.94 -24.50
CA GLN A 754 4.40 2.16 -25.53
C GLN A 754 4.01 0.67 -25.51
N ASN A 755 3.74 0.10 -24.32
CA ASN A 755 3.37 -1.31 -24.16
C ASN A 755 1.87 -1.52 -23.91
N TYR A 756 1.07 -0.46 -24.08
CA TYR A 756 -0.38 -0.49 -23.93
C TYR A 756 -1.05 -1.43 -24.93
N SER A 757 -0.54 -1.51 -26.16
CA SER A 757 -1.08 -2.39 -27.21
C SER A 757 -0.94 -3.87 -26.84
N GLN A 758 0.21 -4.29 -26.32
CA GLN A 758 0.46 -5.65 -25.88
C GLN A 758 -0.44 -6.04 -24.70
N LEU A 759 -0.61 -5.12 -23.73
CA LEU A 759 -1.53 -5.32 -22.61
C LEU A 759 -2.97 -5.51 -23.11
N ILE A 760 -3.47 -4.63 -23.98
CA ILE A 760 -4.82 -4.75 -24.54
C ILE A 760 -4.98 -6.06 -25.33
N HIS A 761 -3.97 -6.47 -26.09
CA HIS A 761 -3.98 -7.75 -26.80
C HIS A 761 -4.08 -8.94 -25.84
N ALA A 762 -3.23 -9.00 -24.81
CA ALA A 762 -3.26 -10.07 -23.81
C ALA A 762 -4.59 -10.12 -23.03
N LEU A 763 -5.19 -8.96 -22.74
CA LEU A 763 -6.51 -8.86 -22.11
C LEU A 763 -7.62 -9.40 -23.03
N LYS A 764 -7.57 -9.10 -24.33
CA LYS A 764 -8.51 -9.64 -25.31
C LYS A 764 -8.37 -11.15 -25.46
N GLU A 765 -7.14 -11.67 -25.56
CA GLU A 765 -6.86 -13.10 -25.64
C GLU A 765 -7.38 -13.83 -24.39
N TRP A 766 -7.08 -13.31 -23.19
CA TRP A 766 -7.57 -13.84 -21.92
C TRP A 766 -9.11 -13.91 -21.89
N LEU A 767 -9.76 -12.79 -22.21
CA LEU A 767 -11.21 -12.68 -22.12
C LEU A 767 -11.90 -13.57 -23.17
N GLY A 768 -11.33 -13.67 -24.38
CA GLY A 768 -11.77 -14.57 -25.43
C GLY A 768 -11.59 -16.04 -25.05
N ALA A 769 -10.45 -16.42 -24.48
CA ALA A 769 -10.20 -17.78 -23.98
C ALA A 769 -11.14 -18.18 -22.84
N CYS A 770 -11.55 -17.21 -22.00
CA CYS A 770 -12.59 -17.43 -20.99
C CYS A 770 -13.99 -17.61 -21.59
N GLY A 771 -14.19 -17.42 -22.89
CA GLY A 771 -15.49 -17.59 -23.55
C GLY A 771 -16.44 -16.39 -23.43
N TYR A 772 -15.94 -15.21 -23.02
CA TYR A 772 -16.74 -13.98 -23.06
C TYR A 772 -16.90 -13.50 -24.50
N GLN A 773 -18.14 -13.22 -24.86
CA GLN A 773 -18.51 -12.64 -26.14
C GLN A 773 -19.48 -11.49 -25.86
N PRO A 774 -19.20 -10.26 -26.31
CA PRO A 774 -20.14 -9.15 -26.14
C PRO A 774 -21.52 -9.54 -26.67
N LEU A 775 -22.57 -9.23 -25.92
CA LEU A 775 -23.93 -9.51 -26.36
C LEU A 775 -24.27 -8.65 -27.59
N ASP A 776 -25.02 -9.24 -28.53
CA ASP A 776 -25.59 -8.50 -29.65
C ASP A 776 -26.79 -7.69 -29.16
N TRP A 777 -26.52 -6.48 -28.67
CA TRP A 777 -27.52 -5.59 -28.12
C TRP A 777 -28.62 -5.24 -29.12
N SER A 778 -28.38 -5.33 -30.43
CA SER A 778 -29.43 -5.11 -31.45
C SER A 778 -30.51 -6.20 -31.45
N ARG A 779 -30.20 -7.38 -30.92
CA ARG A 779 -31.13 -8.52 -30.80
C ARG A 779 -31.74 -8.63 -29.41
N ILE A 780 -31.39 -7.74 -28.48
CA ILE A 780 -31.97 -7.75 -27.14
C ILE A 780 -33.34 -7.06 -27.21
N PRO A 781 -34.40 -7.68 -26.67
CA PRO A 781 -35.75 -7.10 -26.72
C PRO A 781 -35.77 -5.70 -26.10
N TRP A 782 -36.45 -4.79 -26.79
CA TRP A 782 -36.61 -3.38 -26.40
C TRP A 782 -35.29 -2.58 -26.36
N HIS A 783 -34.26 -3.04 -27.07
CA HIS A 783 -33.08 -2.25 -27.37
C HIS A 783 -33.27 -1.55 -28.73
N CYS A 784 -33.10 -0.22 -28.77
CA CYS A 784 -33.19 0.60 -29.98
C CYS A 784 -31.83 1.21 -30.34
#